data_AF-A0A135V0K3-F1
#
_entry.id   AF-A0A135V0K3-F1
#
_cell.length_a   1.000
_cell.length_b   1.000
_cell.length_c   1.000
_cell.angle_alpha   90.00
_cell.angle_beta   90.00
_cell.angle_gamma   90.00
#
_symmetry.space_group_name_H-M   'P 1'
#
loop_
_entity.id
_entity.type
_entity.pdbx_description
1 polymer ?
#
loop_
_entity_poly.entity_id
_entity_poly.type
_entity_poly.pdbx_seq_one_letter_code
_entity_poly.pdbx_strand_id
1 'polypeptide(L)'
;MNLNLTHHPRPDFDSPSVFCRLLDQEKGGFFSICPPPSKLCTTKQQYLPSSNILQTRYIHDDGVVDVVDFFPRPKTATVISKSTRQGAFRETTKIQEELKKWLVRRVECIRGRLQLDIEIFPAFQYASESHVTTIIEPTHTANSPSKAVTFHSEHYKMQLDVTVDDVAEPDAAASAPAPSITFRKEKRDGMLGEGVVAHLEITEGQAVSFVLRNDKPDHVTENVTTAVLDGQQHDTQSFWYNWISKSKYKGRWREVVNRSLMLLKMLTYEPTGAIVAAPTFSIPEDIGGVRNWDYRFCWIRDSSFTIYILLRLGFSAEADAYMDFISERFVKSRGPSGELPIMFTIRGETEIPEQELDHLEGYRGSKPVRIGNGAAFHQQFDIYGELMDGIYLYNKYGKPISWDQWCSVREMLDFVLTLTDQPDMSIWEVRNKKQNFTYSKVMLWVAFDRGLRLADKRNFPCPNRSKWLEARDNLMEEIMDKGYNKEMKCFVQSYENNTMLDSSILIAPLVFFIAPNDPRFLNTMDRILMPPEKGGLTSTGLVSRYDTELSDDGVGGREGAFSMCTFWLVEAMTRASVYEPKYLVRAVNLFENMLSFSNHLSMFSEEIARSGEQLGNTPQAFSHLALISAAFNLDRVTGFQR
;
A
#
# COMPACT_ATOMS: atom_id res chain seq x y z
N MET A 1 5.96 -15.60 7.76
CA MET A 1 5.04 -14.72 8.53
C MET A 1 4.12 -15.61 9.35
N ASN A 2 4.25 -15.60 10.68
CA ASN A 2 3.27 -16.27 11.54
C ASN A 2 1.98 -15.44 11.61
N LEU A 3 0.86 -16.15 11.73
CA LEU A 3 -0.54 -15.78 11.47
C LEU A 3 -1.15 -14.79 12.50
N ASN A 4 -0.29 -13.98 13.13
CA ASN A 4 -0.62 -13.11 14.25
C ASN A 4 -0.59 -11.64 13.84
N LEU A 5 -1.18 -10.77 14.64
CA LEU A 5 -1.04 -9.32 14.44
C LEU A 5 0.39 -8.94 14.84
N THR A 6 1.31 -8.99 13.88
CA THR A 6 2.76 -8.79 14.07
C THR A 6 3.23 -7.40 13.64
N HIS A 7 2.38 -6.63 12.96
CA HIS A 7 2.63 -5.26 12.56
C HIS A 7 1.33 -4.45 12.58
N HIS A 8 1.26 -3.37 13.35
CA HIS A 8 0.10 -2.48 13.35
C HIS A 8 0.46 -1.06 13.79
N PRO A 9 0.61 -0.11 12.84
CA PRO A 9 0.67 1.29 13.18
C PRO A 9 -0.71 1.72 13.70
N ARG A 10 -0.75 2.26 14.92
CA ARG A 10 -1.99 2.65 15.60
C ARG A 10 -1.80 4.05 16.19
N PRO A 11 -2.79 4.95 16.07
CA PRO A 11 -4.10 4.76 15.43
C PRO A 11 -4.16 4.99 13.92
N ASP A 12 -3.12 5.57 13.32
CA ASP A 12 -3.07 5.92 11.89
C ASP A 12 -1.79 5.35 11.23
N PHE A 13 -1.67 5.39 9.89
CA PHE A 13 -0.55 4.74 9.16
C PHE A 13 0.85 5.19 9.61
N ASP A 14 1.07 6.49 9.76
CA ASP A 14 2.35 7.09 10.15
C ASP A 14 2.51 7.20 11.67
N SER A 15 1.56 6.66 12.45
CA SER A 15 1.67 6.63 13.90
C SER A 15 2.75 5.64 14.36
N PRO A 16 3.36 5.90 15.52
CA PRO A 16 4.22 4.92 16.15
C PRO A 16 3.52 3.59 16.37
N SER A 17 4.24 2.52 16.05
CA SER A 17 3.64 1.20 16.04
C SER A 17 3.52 0.63 17.45
N VAL A 18 2.43 -0.12 17.69
CA VAL A 18 2.17 -0.89 18.92
C VAL A 18 2.63 -2.34 18.78
N PHE A 19 2.68 -2.84 17.54
CA PHE A 19 3.12 -4.20 17.22
C PHE A 19 4.12 -4.14 16.07
N CYS A 20 5.27 -4.73 16.28
CA CYS A 20 6.46 -4.72 15.43
C CYS A 20 7.18 -6.07 15.48
N ARG A 21 6.50 -7.16 15.84
CA ARG A 21 7.07 -8.52 15.89
C ARG A 21 7.71 -8.99 14.58
N LEU A 22 7.36 -8.39 13.44
CA LEU A 22 8.10 -8.61 12.18
C LEU A 22 9.54 -8.11 12.25
N LEU A 23 9.80 -6.99 12.93
CA LEU A 23 11.12 -6.37 13.04
C LEU A 23 11.91 -6.86 14.25
N ASP A 24 11.24 -7.30 15.31
CA ASP A 24 11.92 -7.84 16.49
C ASP A 24 11.00 -8.84 17.20
N GLN A 25 11.41 -10.11 17.24
CA GLN A 25 10.58 -11.18 17.79
C GLN A 25 10.36 -11.04 19.32
N GLU A 26 11.33 -10.46 20.03
CA GLU A 26 11.35 -10.42 21.49
C GLU A 26 10.77 -9.11 22.04
N LYS A 27 11.03 -7.99 21.38
CA LYS A 27 10.65 -6.64 21.86
C LYS A 27 9.47 -6.06 21.11
N GLY A 28 9.25 -6.49 19.87
CA GLY A 28 8.36 -5.81 18.94
C GLY A 28 6.88 -5.82 19.35
N GLY A 29 6.46 -6.64 20.30
CA GLY A 29 5.06 -6.76 20.70
C GLY A 29 4.17 -7.41 19.64
N PHE A 30 3.09 -8.05 20.08
CA PHE A 30 2.16 -8.80 19.21
C PHE A 30 0.81 -9.10 19.88
N PHE A 31 -0.16 -9.49 19.06
CA PHE A 31 -1.40 -10.13 19.50
C PHE A 31 -1.57 -11.48 18.77
N SER A 32 -1.47 -12.58 19.52
CA SER A 32 -1.60 -13.96 19.04
C SER A 32 -2.89 -14.64 19.51
N ILE A 33 -3.51 -15.39 18.61
CA ILE A 33 -4.59 -16.35 18.90
C ILE A 33 -4.29 -17.60 18.07
N CYS A 34 -3.79 -18.65 18.72
CA CYS A 34 -3.37 -19.86 18.02
C CYS A 34 -3.53 -21.11 18.91
N PRO A 35 -3.64 -22.31 18.31
CA PRO A 35 -3.53 -23.55 19.07
C PRO A 35 -2.19 -23.64 19.79
N PRO A 36 -2.12 -24.33 20.95
CA PRO A 36 -0.87 -24.55 21.66
C PRO A 36 0.19 -25.21 20.78
N PRO A 37 1.50 -24.92 20.98
CA PRO A 37 2.57 -25.50 20.16
C PRO A 37 2.62 -27.04 20.15
N SER A 38 2.07 -27.68 21.19
CA SER A 38 1.94 -29.14 21.29
C SER A 38 0.88 -29.72 20.36
N LYS A 39 -0.01 -28.91 19.80
CA LYS A 39 -1.11 -29.33 18.94
C LYS A 39 -0.87 -28.86 17.51
N LEU A 40 -0.46 -29.81 16.66
CA LEU A 40 -0.14 -29.55 15.25
C LEU A 40 -1.41 -29.43 14.41
N CYS A 41 -1.86 -28.20 14.18
CA CYS A 41 -3.00 -27.90 13.31
C CYS A 41 -2.54 -27.60 11.88
N THR A 42 -3.34 -28.00 10.89
CA THR A 42 -3.25 -27.41 9.55
C THR A 42 -3.89 -26.03 9.58
N THR A 43 -3.15 -25.00 9.16
CA THR A 43 -3.67 -23.64 9.11
C THR A 43 -3.93 -23.19 7.68
N LYS A 44 -5.10 -22.59 7.43
CA LYS A 44 -5.45 -21.95 6.17
C LYS A 44 -5.87 -20.50 6.41
N GLN A 45 -5.46 -19.61 5.52
CA GLN A 45 -5.86 -18.20 5.55
C GLN A 45 -6.46 -17.78 4.22
N GLN A 46 -7.53 -17.00 4.31
CA GLN A 46 -8.19 -16.40 3.16
C GLN A 46 -8.97 -15.18 3.59
N TYR A 47 -9.10 -14.20 2.71
CA TYR A 47 -10.11 -13.18 2.88
C TYR A 47 -11.48 -13.75 2.51
N LEU A 48 -12.52 -13.42 3.29
CA LEU A 48 -13.88 -13.75 2.93
C LEU A 48 -14.24 -13.12 1.57
N PRO A 49 -15.09 -13.79 0.75
CA PRO A 49 -15.40 -13.34 -0.60
C PRO A 49 -15.80 -11.87 -0.67
N SER A 50 -15.23 -11.15 -1.64
CA SER A 50 -15.54 -9.73 -1.89
C SER A 50 -15.37 -8.83 -0.66
N SER A 51 -14.42 -9.14 0.24
CA SER A 51 -14.16 -8.35 1.44
C SER A 51 -12.67 -8.26 1.82
N ASN A 52 -12.39 -7.37 2.77
CA ASN A 52 -11.16 -7.36 3.58
C ASN A 52 -11.45 -7.84 5.02
N ILE A 53 -12.23 -8.91 5.15
CA ILE A 53 -12.38 -9.65 6.40
C ILE A 53 -11.50 -10.90 6.28
N LEU A 54 -10.50 -11.04 7.13
CA LEU A 54 -9.54 -12.14 7.08
C LEU A 54 -10.05 -13.31 7.93
N GLN A 55 -10.06 -14.51 7.39
CA GLN A 55 -10.34 -15.74 8.10
C GLN A 55 -9.06 -16.57 8.21
N THR A 56 -8.69 -16.94 9.42
CA THR A 56 -7.67 -17.96 9.72
C THR A 56 -8.36 -19.19 10.28
N ARG A 57 -8.24 -20.33 9.59
CA ARG A 57 -8.83 -21.61 10.01
C ARG A 57 -7.76 -22.56 10.51
N TYR A 58 -7.92 -23.04 11.74
CA TYR A 58 -7.11 -24.10 12.35
C TYR A 58 -7.86 -25.44 12.27
N ILE A 59 -7.25 -26.46 11.68
CA ILE A 59 -7.85 -27.77 11.43
C ILE A 59 -7.03 -28.85 12.16
N HIS A 60 -7.70 -29.60 13.03
CA HIS A 60 -7.16 -30.75 13.75
C HIS A 60 -8.25 -31.85 13.84
N ASP A 61 -7.88 -33.09 14.14
CA ASP A 61 -8.82 -34.21 14.27
C ASP A 61 -9.87 -33.98 15.37
N ASP A 62 -9.41 -33.44 16.51
CA ASP A 62 -10.27 -33.07 17.65
C ASP A 62 -11.26 -31.93 17.36
N GLY A 63 -10.94 -31.02 16.43
CA GLY A 63 -11.80 -29.86 16.18
C GLY A 63 -11.28 -28.88 15.13
N VAL A 64 -12.17 -27.97 14.73
CA VAL A 64 -11.91 -26.91 13.75
C VAL A 64 -12.33 -25.57 14.34
N VAL A 65 -11.44 -24.60 14.30
CA VAL A 65 -11.68 -23.24 14.79
C VAL A 65 -11.36 -22.22 13.72
N ASP A 66 -12.25 -21.24 13.56
CA ASP A 66 -12.03 -20.06 12.75
C ASP A 66 -11.71 -18.85 13.64
N VAL A 67 -10.74 -18.05 13.20
CA VAL A 67 -10.47 -16.71 13.71
C VAL A 67 -10.75 -15.73 12.59
N VAL A 68 -11.72 -14.84 12.79
CA VAL A 68 -12.13 -13.82 11.83
C VAL A 68 -11.66 -12.45 12.32
N ASP A 69 -10.78 -11.81 11.55
CA ASP A 69 -10.21 -10.50 11.82
C ASP A 69 -10.80 -9.45 10.88
N PHE A 70 -11.28 -8.31 11.43
CA PHE A 70 -11.73 -7.19 10.61
C PHE A 70 -11.69 -5.83 11.34
N PHE A 71 -11.65 -4.78 10.53
CA PHE A 71 -11.86 -3.40 10.97
C PHE A 71 -13.30 -2.99 10.63
N PRO A 72 -14.15 -2.64 11.62
CA PRO A 72 -15.54 -2.30 11.40
C PRO A 72 -15.76 -1.18 10.38
N ARG A 73 -16.72 -1.37 9.46
CA ARG A 73 -17.18 -0.39 8.47
C ARG A 73 -18.71 -0.34 8.47
N PRO A 74 -19.33 0.84 8.27
CA PRO A 74 -20.79 0.95 8.19
C PRO A 74 -21.32 0.33 6.89
N LYS A 75 -22.53 -0.22 6.93
CA LYS A 75 -23.19 -0.91 5.79
C LYS A 75 -23.19 -0.12 4.48
N THR A 76 -23.52 1.17 4.59
CA THR A 76 -23.59 2.11 3.47
C THR A 76 -22.65 3.26 3.74
N ALA A 77 -21.74 3.51 2.79
CA ALA A 77 -20.87 4.69 2.80
C ALA A 77 -21.61 6.01 2.49
N THR A 78 -22.92 5.94 2.27
CA THR A 78 -23.72 7.07 1.79
C THR A 78 -24.25 7.89 2.96
N VAL A 79 -23.58 9.01 3.25
CA VAL A 79 -24.19 10.14 3.95
C VAL A 79 -23.96 11.39 3.09
N ILE A 80 -25.05 11.93 2.55
CA ILE A 80 -25.09 13.24 1.90
C ILE A 80 -24.90 14.28 2.99
N SER A 81 -23.77 14.99 3.01
CA SER A 81 -23.67 16.21 3.82
C SER A 81 -23.88 17.44 2.93
N LYS A 82 -24.81 18.33 3.33
CA LYS A 82 -24.86 19.70 2.83
C LYS A 82 -23.70 20.46 3.48
N SER A 83 -22.52 20.41 2.86
CA SER A 83 -21.43 21.33 3.21
C SER A 83 -21.70 22.69 2.55
N THR A 84 -21.82 23.73 3.37
CA THR A 84 -22.05 25.12 2.94
C THR A 84 -20.76 25.75 2.39
N ARG A 85 -20.24 25.23 1.28
CA ARG A 85 -19.38 25.97 0.34
C ARG A 85 -19.76 25.53 -1.07
N GLN A 86 -20.00 26.51 -1.93
CA GLN A 86 -20.63 26.34 -3.24
C GLN A 86 -19.89 25.30 -4.11
N GLY A 87 -20.63 24.31 -4.61
CA GLY A 87 -20.24 23.45 -5.73
C GLY A 87 -19.96 21.99 -5.35
N ALA A 88 -20.88 21.10 -5.77
CA ALA A 88 -20.87 19.63 -5.65
C ALA A 88 -21.30 19.03 -4.29
N PHE A 89 -22.29 18.14 -4.37
CA PHE A 89 -22.77 17.33 -3.25
C PHE A 89 -21.60 16.51 -2.68
N ARG A 90 -21.34 16.69 -1.38
CA ARG A 90 -20.29 15.98 -0.66
C ARG A 90 -20.84 14.63 -0.21
N GLU A 91 -20.41 13.54 -0.85
CA GLU A 91 -20.48 12.22 -0.24
C GLU A 91 -19.36 12.18 0.81
N THR A 92 -19.72 12.38 2.07
CA THR A 92 -18.78 12.24 3.19
C THR A 92 -19.26 11.10 4.05
N THR A 93 -18.49 10.02 4.08
CA THR A 93 -18.74 8.90 4.99
C THR A 93 -18.52 9.38 6.43
N LYS A 94 -19.60 9.53 7.21
CA LYS A 94 -19.45 9.73 8.66
C LYS A 94 -19.46 8.36 9.34
N ILE A 95 -18.31 7.70 9.36
CA ILE A 95 -18.08 6.57 10.27
C ILE A 95 -17.99 7.16 11.68
N GLN A 96 -18.64 6.54 12.67
CA GLN A 96 -18.42 6.91 14.07
C GLN A 96 -16.92 6.85 14.37
N GLU A 97 -16.34 7.92 14.91
CA GLU A 97 -14.89 8.04 15.12
C GLU A 97 -14.33 6.89 15.96
N GLU A 98 -15.13 6.30 16.84
CA GLU A 98 -14.73 5.14 17.62
C GLU A 98 -14.47 3.90 16.75
N LEU A 99 -15.34 3.59 15.80
CA LEU A 99 -15.26 2.37 14.98
C LEU A 99 -14.04 2.37 14.07
N LYS A 100 -13.55 3.55 13.68
CA LYS A 100 -12.32 3.70 12.88
C LYS A 100 -11.07 3.11 13.55
N LYS A 101 -11.12 2.88 14.86
CA LYS A 101 -9.96 2.47 15.68
C LYS A 101 -10.19 1.13 16.38
N TRP A 102 -11.11 0.33 15.86
CA TRP A 102 -11.40 -1.02 16.36
C TRP A 102 -10.72 -2.06 15.48
N LEU A 103 -10.04 -3.00 16.13
CA LEU A 103 -9.70 -4.28 15.53
C LEU A 103 -10.55 -5.34 16.23
N VAL A 104 -11.39 -6.03 15.48
CA VAL A 104 -12.21 -7.14 15.97
C VAL A 104 -11.55 -8.44 15.55
N ARG A 105 -11.40 -9.37 16.51
CA ARG A 105 -10.93 -10.74 16.29
C ARG A 105 -11.94 -11.69 16.92
N ARG A 106 -12.71 -12.40 16.11
CA ARG A 106 -13.75 -13.35 16.56
C ARG A 106 -13.26 -14.77 16.39
N VAL A 107 -13.30 -15.54 17.47
CA VAL A 107 -12.98 -16.97 17.51
C VAL A 107 -14.29 -17.75 17.54
N GLU A 108 -14.45 -18.73 16.66
CA GLU A 108 -15.62 -19.61 16.59
C GLU A 108 -15.18 -21.05 16.39
N CYS A 109 -15.73 -21.98 17.18
CA CYS A 109 -15.50 -23.40 16.97
C CYS A 109 -16.57 -23.97 16.04
N ILE A 110 -16.13 -24.38 14.86
CA ILE A 110 -17.00 -24.90 13.79
C ILE A 110 -17.34 -26.37 14.02
N ARG A 111 -16.43 -27.13 14.64
CA ARG A 111 -16.59 -28.57 14.87
C ARG A 111 -15.75 -29.02 16.06
N GLY A 112 -16.30 -29.92 16.87
CA GLY A 112 -15.56 -30.63 17.91
C GLY A 112 -15.10 -29.71 19.03
N ARG A 113 -13.84 -29.83 19.45
CA ARG A 113 -13.26 -28.99 20.50
C ARG A 113 -11.79 -28.67 20.25
N LEU A 114 -11.38 -27.47 20.60
CA LEU A 114 -9.99 -27.06 20.47
C LEU A 114 -9.58 -26.15 21.62
N GLN A 115 -8.31 -26.25 22.01
CA GLN A 115 -7.68 -25.33 22.93
C GLN A 115 -6.89 -24.29 22.14
N LEU A 116 -6.93 -23.05 22.59
CA LEU A 116 -6.22 -21.92 22.02
C LEU A 116 -5.48 -21.16 23.12
N ASP A 117 -4.28 -20.71 22.76
CA ASP A 117 -3.48 -19.77 23.53
C ASP A 117 -3.71 -18.36 22.98
N ILE A 118 -4.08 -17.45 23.88
CA ILE A 118 -4.27 -16.03 23.61
C ILE A 118 -3.14 -15.28 24.30
N GLU A 119 -2.41 -14.47 23.54
CA GLU A 119 -1.30 -13.67 24.06
C GLU A 119 -1.37 -12.26 23.51
N ILE A 120 -1.30 -11.26 24.39
CA ILE A 120 -1.34 -9.85 24.02
C ILE A 120 -0.22 -9.12 24.75
N PHE A 121 0.79 -8.74 24.00
CA PHE A 121 1.97 -8.01 24.48
C PHE A 121 2.14 -6.75 23.63
N PRO A 122 1.52 -5.61 23.99
CA PRO A 122 1.75 -4.37 23.27
C PRO A 122 3.14 -3.81 23.54
N ALA A 123 3.73 -3.17 22.54
CA ALA A 123 5.02 -2.50 22.63
C ALA A 123 4.89 -1.09 22.04
N PHE A 124 4.62 -0.11 22.91
CA PHE A 124 4.34 1.26 22.50
C PHE A 124 5.60 2.01 22.04
N GLN A 125 5.40 3.04 21.20
CA GLN A 125 6.47 3.82 20.57
C GLN A 125 7.57 2.96 19.96
N TYR A 126 7.22 1.99 19.10
CA TYR A 126 8.21 1.10 18.49
C TYR A 126 9.03 0.32 19.54
N ALA A 127 8.38 -0.18 20.61
CA ALA A 127 9.02 -0.87 21.74
C ALA A 127 10.01 -0.04 22.57
N SER A 128 9.88 1.29 22.59
CA SER A 128 10.73 2.18 23.40
C SER A 128 10.06 2.68 24.68
N GLU A 129 8.74 2.51 24.82
CA GLU A 129 7.97 3.03 25.95
C GLU A 129 7.40 1.90 26.80
N SER A 130 7.50 2.03 28.12
CA SER A 130 6.86 1.12 29.06
C SER A 130 5.36 1.41 29.21
N HIS A 131 4.62 0.43 29.70
CA HIS A 131 3.19 0.60 29.98
C HIS A 131 2.77 -0.16 31.23
N VAL A 132 1.64 0.27 31.80
CA VAL A 132 0.95 -0.41 32.88
C VAL A 132 -0.21 -1.20 32.29
N THR A 133 -0.25 -2.49 32.61
CA THR A 133 -1.34 -3.38 32.27
C THR A 133 -2.26 -3.52 33.47
N THR A 134 -3.56 -3.30 33.28
CA THR A 134 -4.57 -3.45 34.33
C THR A 134 -5.63 -4.42 33.84
N ILE A 135 -5.83 -5.51 34.58
CA ILE A 135 -6.94 -6.44 34.38
C ILE A 135 -8.11 -5.89 35.21
N ILE A 136 -9.21 -5.55 34.54
CA ILE A 136 -10.41 -5.00 35.18
C ILE A 136 -11.21 -6.14 35.81
N GLU A 137 -11.43 -7.21 35.05
CA GLU A 137 -12.04 -8.44 35.51
C GLU A 137 -11.17 -9.63 35.08
N PRO A 138 -10.72 -10.48 36.03
CA PRO A 138 -9.82 -11.59 35.69
C PRO A 138 -10.45 -12.64 34.79
N THR A 139 -11.74 -12.95 34.97
CA THR A 139 -12.45 -14.00 34.25
C THR A 139 -13.67 -13.43 33.58
N HIS A 140 -13.76 -13.55 32.26
CA HIS A 140 -14.91 -13.14 31.49
C HIS A 140 -15.80 -14.33 31.14
N THR A 141 -17.10 -14.14 31.35
CA THR A 141 -18.19 -15.04 30.97
C THR A 141 -19.23 -14.26 30.15
N ALA A 142 -20.29 -14.91 29.69
CA ALA A 142 -21.36 -14.25 28.93
C ALA A 142 -22.04 -13.06 29.66
N ASN A 143 -21.97 -13.01 31.00
CA ASN A 143 -22.57 -11.94 31.82
C ASN A 143 -21.57 -10.87 32.28
N SER A 144 -20.28 -11.02 31.97
CA SER A 144 -19.26 -10.05 32.37
C SER A 144 -19.36 -8.78 31.50
N PRO A 145 -19.08 -7.58 32.05
CA PRO A 145 -18.81 -6.39 31.25
C PRO A 145 -17.76 -6.65 30.15
N SER A 146 -17.90 -5.96 29.02
CA SER A 146 -17.02 -6.22 27.88
C SER A 146 -15.57 -5.81 28.16
N LYS A 147 -15.35 -4.68 28.84
CA LYS A 147 -14.00 -4.14 29.09
C LYS A 147 -13.21 -5.06 30.03
N ALA A 148 -12.18 -5.70 29.49
CA ALA A 148 -11.41 -6.74 30.19
C ALA A 148 -10.06 -6.24 30.70
N VAL A 149 -9.28 -5.62 29.82
CA VAL A 149 -7.89 -5.23 30.10
C VAL A 149 -7.61 -3.84 29.54
N THR A 150 -6.82 -3.05 30.24
CA THR A 150 -6.28 -1.78 29.74
C THR A 150 -4.75 -1.80 29.73
N PHE A 151 -4.16 -1.17 28.73
CA PHE A 151 -2.72 -0.96 28.58
C PHE A 151 -2.47 0.54 28.42
N HIS A 152 -1.85 1.15 29.42
CA HIS A 152 -1.61 2.60 29.46
C HIS A 152 -0.11 2.88 29.50
N SER A 153 0.38 3.55 28.47
CA SER A 153 1.71 4.14 28.43
C SER A 153 1.60 5.65 28.71
N GLU A 154 2.71 6.37 28.68
CA GLU A 154 2.72 7.84 28.77
C GLU A 154 1.87 8.48 27.67
N HIS A 155 1.99 8.00 26.44
CA HIS A 155 1.36 8.60 25.26
C HIS A 155 0.10 7.87 24.77
N TYR A 156 -0.07 6.59 25.12
CA TYR A 156 -1.12 5.75 24.54
C TYR A 156 -1.99 5.09 25.60
N LYS A 157 -3.29 5.06 25.34
CA LYS A 157 -4.28 4.34 26.15
C LYS A 157 -5.05 3.40 25.26
N MET A 158 -4.86 2.10 25.49
CA MET A 158 -5.49 1.03 24.73
C MET A 158 -6.28 0.15 25.68
N GLN A 159 -7.38 -0.41 25.19
CA GLN A 159 -8.15 -1.41 25.91
C GLN A 159 -8.50 -2.61 25.04
N LEU A 160 -8.71 -3.73 25.71
CA LEU A 160 -9.26 -4.96 25.19
C LEU A 160 -10.65 -5.14 25.76
N ASP A 161 -11.65 -5.27 24.88
CA ASP A 161 -12.96 -5.77 25.23
C ASP A 161 -13.08 -7.25 24.83
N VAL A 162 -13.83 -8.03 25.61
CA VAL A 162 -14.11 -9.44 25.39
C VAL A 162 -15.61 -9.70 25.50
N THR A 163 -16.15 -10.41 24.52
CA THR A 163 -17.53 -10.89 24.53
C THR A 163 -17.55 -12.39 24.37
N VAL A 164 -18.30 -13.09 25.23
CA VAL A 164 -18.48 -14.54 25.16
C VAL A 164 -19.90 -14.81 24.67
N ASP A 165 -20.01 -15.61 23.61
CA ASP A 165 -21.28 -16.12 23.09
C ASP A 165 -21.45 -17.57 23.52
N ASP A 166 -22.60 -17.88 24.09
CA ASP A 166 -22.99 -19.24 24.47
C ASP A 166 -24.28 -19.60 23.75
N VAL A 167 -24.13 -20.10 22.52
CA VAL A 167 -25.24 -20.57 21.67
C VAL A 167 -25.69 -21.97 22.10
N ALA A 168 -25.81 -22.21 23.41
CA ALA A 168 -26.43 -23.45 23.88
C ALA A 168 -27.90 -23.44 23.43
N GLU A 169 -28.26 -24.29 22.46
CA GLU A 169 -29.66 -24.50 22.12
C GLU A 169 -30.42 -24.90 23.40
N PRO A 170 -31.57 -24.26 23.71
CA PRO A 170 -32.28 -24.46 24.97
C PRO A 170 -32.67 -25.92 25.27
N ASP A 171 -32.66 -26.80 24.28
CA ASP A 171 -33.15 -28.19 24.36
C ASP A 171 -32.07 -29.27 24.22
N ALA A 172 -30.77 -28.91 24.17
CA ALA A 172 -29.70 -29.92 24.16
C ALA A 172 -29.38 -30.38 25.59
N ALA A 173 -29.89 -31.55 25.98
CA ALA A 173 -29.73 -32.18 27.31
C ALA A 173 -28.27 -32.52 27.73
N ALA A 174 -27.27 -31.99 27.02
CA ALA A 174 -25.85 -32.10 27.32
C ALA A 174 -25.05 -30.90 26.74
N SER A 175 -25.52 -29.66 26.94
CA SER A 175 -24.75 -28.48 26.52
C SER A 175 -23.42 -28.40 27.30
N ALA A 176 -22.30 -28.28 26.58
CA ALA A 176 -21.02 -27.94 27.19
C ALA A 176 -21.15 -26.64 28.02
N PRO A 177 -20.40 -26.47 29.12
CA PRO A 177 -20.43 -25.23 29.87
C PRO A 177 -20.03 -24.06 28.96
N ALA A 178 -20.67 -22.89 29.17
CA ALA A 178 -20.33 -21.65 28.50
C ALA A 178 -18.81 -21.42 28.51
N PRO A 179 -18.21 -20.85 27.44
CA PRO A 179 -16.80 -20.53 27.47
C PRO A 179 -16.51 -19.56 28.60
N SER A 180 -15.35 -19.70 29.22
CA SER A 180 -14.83 -18.68 30.13
C SER A 180 -13.38 -18.43 29.78
N ILE A 181 -12.96 -17.18 29.84
CA ILE A 181 -11.58 -16.80 29.58
C ILE A 181 -11.01 -16.04 30.77
N THR A 182 -9.90 -16.55 31.30
CA THR A 182 -9.22 -15.94 32.44
C THR A 182 -7.88 -15.37 32.00
N PHE A 183 -7.71 -14.06 32.15
CA PHE A 183 -6.44 -13.40 31.87
C PHE A 183 -5.53 -13.42 33.09
N ARG A 184 -4.24 -13.68 32.84
CA ARG A 184 -3.17 -13.42 33.79
C ARG A 184 -2.16 -12.47 33.18
N LYS A 185 -1.56 -11.61 34.02
CA LYS A 185 -0.42 -10.80 33.60
C LYS A 185 0.80 -11.68 33.45
N GLU A 186 1.59 -11.41 32.42
CA GLU A 186 2.85 -12.11 32.20
C GLU A 186 3.90 -11.08 31.77
N LYS A 187 5.09 -11.17 32.36
CA LYS A 187 6.26 -10.39 31.94
C LYS A 187 7.16 -11.29 31.11
N ARG A 188 7.60 -10.80 29.95
CA ARG A 188 8.57 -11.47 29.08
C ARG A 188 9.85 -10.66 29.01
N ASP A 189 10.97 -11.35 28.85
CA ASP A 189 12.26 -10.71 28.63
C ASP A 189 12.22 -9.89 27.35
N GLY A 190 12.88 -8.73 27.36
CA GLY A 190 12.88 -7.76 26.26
C GLY A 190 11.67 -6.80 26.21
N MET A 191 10.53 -7.15 26.82
CA MET A 191 9.34 -6.29 26.84
C MET A 191 9.38 -5.27 27.98
N LEU A 192 9.01 -4.01 27.68
CA LEU A 192 9.02 -2.90 28.65
C LEU A 192 7.75 -2.81 29.53
N GLY A 193 6.74 -3.63 29.25
CA GLY A 193 5.54 -3.73 30.08
C GLY A 193 4.99 -5.16 30.07
N GLU A 194 4.13 -5.45 31.05
CA GLU A 194 3.48 -6.76 31.15
C GLU A 194 2.48 -6.95 30.01
N GLY A 195 2.42 -8.14 29.42
CA GLY A 195 1.31 -8.55 28.58
C GLY A 195 0.22 -9.24 29.39
N VAL A 196 -0.78 -9.73 28.69
CA VAL A 196 -1.74 -10.70 29.24
C VAL A 196 -1.74 -11.97 28.41
N VAL A 197 -1.92 -13.10 29.09
CA VAL A 197 -2.13 -14.39 28.45
C VAL A 197 -3.40 -15.03 29.00
N ALA A 198 -4.03 -15.86 28.18
CA ALA A 198 -5.17 -16.67 28.55
C ALA A 198 -5.19 -17.98 27.75
N HIS A 199 -5.78 -19.01 28.34
CA HIS A 199 -6.10 -20.25 27.65
C HIS A 199 -7.61 -20.30 27.44
N LEU A 200 -8.04 -20.69 26.25
CA LEU A 200 -9.43 -20.85 25.88
C LEU A 200 -9.66 -22.26 25.36
N GLU A 201 -10.48 -23.03 26.05
CA GLU A 201 -11.08 -24.22 25.47
C GLU A 201 -12.43 -23.83 24.87
N ILE A 202 -12.62 -24.15 23.59
CA ILE A 202 -13.84 -23.80 22.86
C ILE A 202 -14.40 -25.05 22.20
N THR A 203 -15.72 -25.21 22.27
CA THR A 203 -16.45 -26.35 21.71
C THR A 203 -17.42 -25.89 20.62
N GLU A 204 -17.84 -26.83 19.78
CA GLU A 204 -18.70 -26.60 18.63
C GLU A 204 -19.88 -25.66 18.93
N GLY A 205 -20.03 -24.62 18.10
CA GLY A 205 -21.08 -23.61 18.23
C GLY A 205 -20.74 -22.45 19.17
N GLN A 206 -19.70 -22.55 19.99
CA GLN A 206 -19.28 -21.46 20.88
C GLN A 206 -18.43 -20.43 20.14
N ALA A 207 -18.53 -19.17 20.57
CA ALA A 207 -17.71 -18.07 20.05
C ALA A 207 -17.23 -17.11 21.14
N VAL A 208 -16.03 -16.56 20.96
CA VAL A 208 -15.46 -15.50 21.82
C VAL A 208 -14.86 -14.43 20.93
N SER A 209 -15.19 -13.17 21.16
CA SER A 209 -14.64 -12.05 20.40
C SER A 209 -13.77 -11.15 21.26
N PHE A 210 -12.71 -10.63 20.64
CA PHE A 210 -11.76 -9.69 21.21
C PHE A 210 -11.80 -8.40 20.41
N VAL A 211 -11.93 -7.26 21.07
CA VAL A 211 -11.91 -5.94 20.42
C VAL A 211 -10.79 -5.10 21.00
N LEU A 212 -9.81 -4.77 20.16
CA LEU A 212 -8.73 -3.87 20.53
C LEU A 212 -9.08 -2.44 20.10
N ARG A 213 -9.36 -1.56 21.06
CA ARG A 213 -9.73 -0.16 20.79
C ARG A 213 -8.99 0.83 21.70
N ASN A 214 -9.14 2.12 21.43
CA ASN A 214 -8.57 3.15 22.30
C ASN A 214 -9.38 3.16 23.60
N ASP A 215 -8.70 3.39 24.73
CA ASP A 215 -9.39 3.59 26.01
C ASP A 215 -9.69 5.09 26.18
N LYS A 216 -10.95 5.47 25.99
CA LYS A 216 -11.43 6.85 26.14
C LYS A 216 -12.70 6.90 27.00
N PRO A 217 -12.92 7.99 27.75
CA PRO A 217 -14.08 8.09 28.64
C PRO A 217 -15.41 8.32 27.89
N ASP A 218 -15.39 8.75 26.63
CA ASP A 218 -16.54 9.25 25.86
C ASP A 218 -16.95 8.31 24.71
N HIS A 219 -16.84 7.00 24.90
CA HIS A 219 -17.32 6.03 23.91
C HIS A 219 -18.83 6.10 23.72
N VAL A 220 -19.27 6.07 22.46
CA VAL A 220 -20.69 5.95 22.11
C VAL A 220 -21.17 4.53 22.42
N THR A 221 -20.31 3.54 22.17
CA THR A 221 -20.53 2.14 22.56
C THR A 221 -19.78 1.84 23.86
N GLU A 222 -20.45 2.03 25.01
CA GLU A 222 -19.88 1.75 26.33
C GLU A 222 -19.59 0.26 26.52
N ASN A 223 -20.59 -0.60 26.27
CA ASN A 223 -20.48 -2.06 26.34
C ASN A 223 -20.56 -2.67 24.94
N VAL A 224 -19.59 -3.51 24.59
CA VAL A 224 -19.58 -4.28 23.34
C VAL A 224 -20.30 -5.61 23.60
N THR A 225 -21.28 -5.95 22.77
CA THR A 225 -22.02 -7.22 22.85
C THR A 225 -21.82 -8.04 21.58
N THR A 226 -22.09 -9.34 21.63
CA THR A 226 -22.05 -10.23 20.44
C THR A 226 -22.94 -9.69 19.32
N ALA A 227 -24.16 -9.26 19.63
CA ALA A 227 -25.09 -8.71 18.64
C ALA A 227 -24.54 -7.44 17.96
N VAL A 228 -23.82 -6.59 18.69
CA VAL A 228 -23.13 -5.42 18.09
C VAL A 228 -22.06 -5.88 17.11
N LEU A 229 -21.24 -6.85 17.50
CA LEU A 229 -20.15 -7.36 16.66
C LEU A 229 -20.66 -8.07 15.40
N ASP A 230 -21.74 -8.83 15.50
CA ASP A 230 -22.41 -9.45 14.36
C ASP A 230 -22.92 -8.41 13.37
N GLY A 231 -23.55 -7.34 13.90
CA GLY A 231 -23.95 -6.18 13.10
C GLY A 231 -22.75 -5.53 12.41
N GLN A 232 -21.65 -5.30 13.13
CA GLN A 232 -20.44 -4.70 12.54
C GLN A 232 -19.79 -5.59 11.48
N GLN A 233 -19.77 -6.92 11.67
CA GLN A 233 -19.23 -7.84 10.66
C GLN A 233 -20.08 -7.84 9.40
N HIS A 234 -21.42 -7.92 9.54
CA HIS A 234 -22.35 -7.86 8.41
C HIS A 234 -22.25 -6.54 7.65
N ASP A 235 -22.20 -5.42 8.36
CA ASP A 235 -22.05 -4.09 7.79
C ASP A 235 -20.71 -3.94 7.06
N THR A 236 -19.63 -4.48 7.64
CA THR A 236 -18.30 -4.48 7.04
C THR A 236 -18.25 -5.28 5.75
N GLN A 237 -18.85 -6.47 5.74
CA GLN A 237 -18.95 -7.31 4.55
C GLN A 237 -19.76 -6.60 3.46
N SER A 238 -20.91 -6.01 3.84
CA SER A 238 -21.77 -5.24 2.94
C SER A 238 -21.03 -4.04 2.34
N PHE A 239 -20.27 -3.30 3.15
CA PHE A 239 -19.46 -2.18 2.69
C PHE A 239 -18.49 -2.60 1.59
N TRP A 240 -17.68 -3.63 1.83
CA TRP A 240 -16.67 -4.06 0.87
C TRP A 240 -17.29 -4.65 -0.40
N TYR A 241 -18.35 -5.44 -0.25
CA TYR A 241 -19.11 -5.98 -1.39
C TYR A 241 -19.66 -4.84 -2.26
N ASN A 242 -20.34 -3.87 -1.64
CA ASN A 242 -20.89 -2.71 -2.35
C ASN A 242 -19.78 -1.88 -3.00
N TRP A 243 -18.66 -1.69 -2.31
CA TRP A 243 -17.51 -0.96 -2.86
C TRP A 243 -16.95 -1.66 -4.10
N ILE A 244 -16.55 -2.93 -4.00
CA ILE A 244 -15.92 -3.64 -5.12
C ILE A 244 -16.89 -3.90 -6.29
N SER A 245 -18.19 -3.98 -6.03
CA SER A 245 -19.21 -4.14 -7.07
C SER A 245 -19.19 -3.01 -8.13
N LYS A 246 -18.67 -1.84 -7.76
CA LYS A 246 -18.48 -0.68 -8.66
C LYS A 246 -17.39 -0.90 -9.71
N SER A 247 -16.52 -1.90 -9.52
CA SER A 247 -15.42 -2.20 -10.45
C SER A 247 -15.92 -2.49 -11.86
N LYS A 248 -15.44 -1.68 -12.81
CA LYS A 248 -15.70 -1.83 -14.24
C LYS A 248 -14.85 -2.92 -14.90
N TYR A 249 -13.89 -3.51 -14.18
CA TYR A 249 -13.08 -4.59 -14.72
C TYR A 249 -13.85 -5.91 -14.76
N LYS A 250 -14.00 -6.50 -15.95
CA LYS A 250 -14.67 -7.79 -16.19
C LYS A 250 -13.77 -8.81 -16.89
N GLY A 251 -12.47 -8.52 -16.95
CA GLY A 251 -11.48 -9.33 -17.66
C GLY A 251 -11.12 -10.63 -16.98
N ARG A 252 -10.21 -11.38 -17.62
CA ARG A 252 -9.78 -12.73 -17.20
C ARG A 252 -9.25 -12.80 -15.77
N TRP A 253 -8.50 -11.80 -15.34
CA TRP A 253 -7.80 -11.77 -14.05
C TRP A 253 -8.59 -11.08 -12.93
N ARG A 254 -9.92 -11.20 -12.97
CA ARG A 254 -10.82 -10.43 -12.10
C ARG A 254 -10.54 -10.59 -10.61
N GLU A 255 -10.16 -11.77 -10.16
CA GLU A 255 -9.90 -12.03 -8.74
C GLU A 255 -8.68 -11.27 -8.23
N VAL A 256 -7.53 -11.38 -8.91
CA VAL A 256 -6.29 -10.69 -8.54
C VAL A 256 -6.40 -9.17 -8.71
N VAL A 257 -7.15 -8.69 -9.73
CA VAL A 257 -7.44 -7.26 -9.91
C VAL A 257 -8.32 -6.74 -8.77
N ASN A 258 -9.37 -7.48 -8.39
CA ASN A 258 -10.25 -7.06 -7.31
C ASN A 258 -9.53 -7.05 -5.95
N ARG A 259 -8.66 -8.03 -5.69
CA ARG A 259 -7.82 -8.03 -4.48
C ARG A 259 -6.87 -6.84 -4.45
N SER A 260 -6.17 -6.57 -5.56
CA SER A 260 -5.29 -5.40 -5.69
C SER A 260 -6.04 -4.07 -5.50
N LEU A 261 -7.25 -3.94 -6.05
CA LEU A 261 -8.11 -2.77 -5.84
C LEU A 261 -8.47 -2.57 -4.35
N MET A 262 -8.87 -3.64 -3.68
CA MET A 262 -9.16 -3.61 -2.25
C MET A 262 -7.94 -3.21 -1.40
N LEU A 263 -6.75 -3.66 -1.79
CA LEU A 263 -5.50 -3.29 -1.13
C LEU A 263 -5.21 -1.79 -1.32
N LEU A 264 -5.31 -1.26 -2.55
CA LEU A 264 -5.16 0.18 -2.80
C LEU A 264 -6.17 1.02 -1.98
N LYS A 265 -7.41 0.52 -1.84
CA LYS A 265 -8.41 1.16 -0.96
C LYS A 265 -8.00 1.12 0.50
N MET A 266 -7.42 0.01 0.97
CA MET A 266 -6.91 -0.08 2.34
C MET A 266 -5.71 0.83 2.57
N LEU A 267 -4.92 1.16 1.55
CA LEU A 267 -3.80 2.12 1.65
C LEU A 267 -4.24 3.59 1.56
N THR A 268 -5.54 3.85 1.38
CA THR A 268 -6.09 5.22 1.34
C THR A 268 -6.53 5.66 2.74
N TYR A 269 -5.89 6.71 3.27
CA TYR A 269 -6.28 7.35 4.51
C TYR A 269 -7.56 8.16 4.34
N GLU A 270 -8.69 7.55 4.68
CA GLU A 270 -10.04 8.09 4.46
C GLU A 270 -10.26 9.54 4.94
N PRO A 271 -9.70 10.01 6.08
CA PRO A 271 -9.92 11.39 6.53
C PRO A 271 -9.42 12.49 5.59
N THR A 272 -8.33 12.23 4.84
CA THR A 272 -7.71 13.24 3.97
C THR A 272 -7.72 12.84 2.50
N GLY A 273 -7.78 11.55 2.18
CA GLY A 273 -7.58 11.03 0.84
C GLY A 273 -6.12 10.73 0.49
N ALA A 274 -5.17 10.95 1.41
CA ALA A 274 -3.77 10.58 1.22
C ALA A 274 -3.64 9.07 1.00
N ILE A 275 -2.75 8.65 0.09
CA ILE A 275 -2.52 7.23 -0.23
C ILE A 275 -1.08 6.90 0.15
N VAL A 276 -0.88 5.98 1.08
CA VAL A 276 0.48 5.60 1.53
C VAL A 276 1.12 4.60 0.56
N ALA A 277 2.45 4.65 0.42
CA ALA A 277 3.18 3.73 -0.45
C ALA A 277 3.09 2.27 0.06
N ALA A 278 3.20 2.07 1.37
CA ALA A 278 2.94 0.79 2.04
C ALA A 278 2.60 1.01 3.53
N PRO A 279 1.95 0.06 4.22
CA PRO A 279 1.62 0.19 5.64
C PRO A 279 2.74 -0.32 6.55
N THR A 280 3.94 -0.60 6.02
CA THR A 280 5.10 -1.13 6.73
C THR A 280 6.29 -0.21 6.64
N PHE A 281 7.27 -0.45 7.51
CA PHE A 281 8.56 0.21 7.50
C PHE A 281 9.67 -0.81 7.77
N SER A 282 10.88 -0.52 7.27
CA SER A 282 12.12 -1.27 7.51
C SER A 282 12.08 -2.75 7.15
N ILE A 283 11.21 -3.15 6.22
CA ILE A 283 11.33 -4.46 5.59
C ILE A 283 12.38 -4.36 4.48
N PRO A 284 13.42 -5.21 4.49
CA PRO A 284 14.63 -5.02 3.67
C PRO A 284 14.45 -5.39 2.19
N GLU A 285 15.10 -4.63 1.30
CA GLU A 285 15.26 -4.95 -0.15
C GLU A 285 16.25 -6.13 -0.39
N ASP A 286 17.15 -6.44 0.57
CA ASP A 286 17.96 -7.67 0.61
C ASP A 286 18.14 -8.10 2.07
N ILE A 287 17.95 -9.39 2.39
CA ILE A 287 18.04 -9.85 3.78
C ILE A 287 19.46 -9.66 4.32
N GLY A 288 19.59 -8.97 5.45
CA GLY A 288 20.87 -8.55 6.02
C GLY A 288 21.44 -7.28 5.39
N GLY A 289 20.78 -6.72 4.38
CA GLY A 289 21.14 -5.49 3.70
C GLY A 289 20.73 -4.23 4.47
N VAL A 290 21.18 -3.09 3.94
CA VAL A 290 21.02 -1.75 4.56
C VAL A 290 19.85 -0.94 3.97
N ARG A 291 19.17 -1.49 2.97
CA ARG A 291 18.09 -0.84 2.20
C ARG A 291 16.75 -1.12 2.86
N ASN A 292 16.52 -0.43 3.98
CA ASN A 292 15.39 -0.64 4.89
C ASN A 292 14.74 0.73 5.16
N TRP A 293 13.58 0.98 4.55
CA TRP A 293 12.95 2.32 4.51
C TRP A 293 11.55 2.33 5.12
N ASP A 294 11.09 3.49 5.57
CA ASP A 294 9.72 3.71 6.01
C ASP A 294 8.84 4.20 4.85
N TYR A 295 7.79 3.44 4.52
CA TYR A 295 6.92 3.68 3.36
C TYR A 295 5.51 4.13 3.75
N ARG A 296 5.29 4.48 5.02
CA ARG A 296 3.97 4.84 5.57
C ARG A 296 3.54 6.27 5.23
N PHE A 297 4.17 6.88 4.24
CA PHE A 297 3.92 8.25 3.78
C PHE A 297 3.28 8.27 2.39
N CYS A 298 2.74 9.43 2.03
CA CYS A 298 2.07 9.69 0.76
C CYS A 298 3.05 10.29 -0.24
N TRP A 299 3.67 9.46 -1.08
CA TRP A 299 4.43 9.92 -2.24
C TRP A 299 3.50 10.48 -3.31
N ILE A 300 3.90 11.61 -3.90
CA ILE A 300 3.17 12.22 -5.01
C ILE A 300 3.09 11.25 -6.18
N ARG A 301 4.22 10.63 -6.53
CA ARG A 301 4.35 9.62 -7.57
C ARG A 301 3.31 8.51 -7.44
N ASP A 302 3.44 7.74 -6.37
CA ASP A 302 2.68 6.51 -6.11
C ASP A 302 1.18 6.80 -6.12
N SER A 303 0.79 7.91 -5.50
CA SER A 303 -0.60 8.34 -5.43
C SER A 303 -1.13 8.83 -6.79
N SER A 304 -0.35 9.59 -7.54
CA SER A 304 -0.73 10.11 -8.86
C SER A 304 -1.04 8.99 -9.83
N PHE A 305 -0.22 7.94 -9.84
CA PHE A 305 -0.53 6.75 -10.61
C PHE A 305 -1.75 6.00 -10.08
N THR A 306 -1.92 5.90 -8.75
CA THR A 306 -3.06 5.18 -8.13
C THR A 306 -4.41 5.76 -8.55
N ILE A 307 -4.53 7.08 -8.62
CA ILE A 307 -5.74 7.78 -9.06
C ILE A 307 -6.18 7.34 -10.46
N TYR A 308 -5.24 7.17 -11.39
CA TYR A 308 -5.55 6.74 -12.75
C TYR A 308 -6.33 5.43 -12.75
N ILE A 309 -5.84 4.43 -12.02
CA ILE A 309 -6.47 3.11 -11.96
C ILE A 309 -7.83 3.18 -11.28
N LEU A 310 -7.94 3.91 -10.16
CA LEU A 310 -9.20 4.09 -9.45
C LEU A 310 -10.26 4.73 -10.36
N LEU A 311 -9.94 5.83 -11.04
CA LEU A 311 -10.84 6.50 -11.99
C LEU A 311 -11.27 5.56 -13.13
N ARG A 312 -10.31 4.86 -13.75
CA ARG A 312 -10.59 3.96 -14.87
C ARG A 312 -11.49 2.81 -14.49
N LEU A 313 -11.36 2.30 -13.27
CA LEU A 313 -12.13 1.17 -12.77
C LEU A 313 -13.43 1.57 -12.05
N GLY A 314 -13.73 2.85 -11.95
CA GLY A 314 -15.03 3.35 -11.47
C GLY A 314 -15.06 3.84 -10.02
N PHE A 315 -13.90 4.06 -9.41
CA PHE A 315 -13.72 4.51 -8.04
C PHE A 315 -13.36 6.01 -7.99
N SER A 316 -14.35 6.87 -8.24
CA SER A 316 -14.14 8.32 -8.31
C SER A 316 -14.00 9.00 -6.94
N ALA A 317 -14.59 8.43 -5.87
CA ALA A 317 -14.60 9.07 -4.56
C ALA A 317 -13.19 9.16 -3.96
N GLU A 318 -12.40 8.10 -4.09
CA GLU A 318 -11.00 8.07 -3.66
C GLU A 318 -10.13 9.02 -4.49
N ALA A 319 -10.36 9.07 -5.80
CA ALA A 319 -9.68 10.01 -6.69
C ALA A 319 -10.00 11.47 -6.35
N ASP A 320 -11.27 11.81 -6.12
CA ASP A 320 -11.70 13.14 -5.70
C ASP A 320 -11.03 13.55 -4.37
N ALA A 321 -11.01 12.65 -3.38
CA ALA A 321 -10.43 12.92 -2.07
C ALA A 321 -8.92 13.19 -2.17
N TYR A 322 -8.18 12.39 -2.93
CA TYR A 322 -6.77 12.65 -3.16
C TYR A 322 -6.55 13.97 -3.93
N MET A 323 -7.37 14.26 -4.95
CA MET A 323 -7.24 15.49 -5.71
C MET A 323 -7.43 16.74 -4.85
N ASP A 324 -8.35 16.68 -3.87
CA ASP A 324 -8.51 17.73 -2.88
C ASP A 324 -7.26 17.84 -1.98
N PHE A 325 -6.74 16.71 -1.49
CA PHE A 325 -5.52 16.66 -0.68
C PHE A 325 -4.32 17.32 -1.37
N ILE A 326 -4.02 16.90 -2.60
CA ILE A 326 -2.85 17.42 -3.34
C ILE A 326 -3.06 18.86 -3.81
N SER A 327 -4.29 19.26 -4.17
CA SER A 327 -4.61 20.66 -4.50
C SER A 327 -4.31 21.59 -3.33
N GLU A 328 -4.60 21.16 -2.10
CA GLU A 328 -4.26 21.92 -0.90
C GLU A 328 -2.74 22.02 -0.69
N ARG A 329 -1.99 20.95 -0.97
CA ARG A 329 -0.52 20.95 -0.83
C ARG A 329 0.16 21.92 -1.79
N PHE A 330 -0.34 22.07 -3.01
CA PHE A 330 0.16 23.07 -3.96
C PHE A 330 0.13 24.50 -3.42
N VAL A 331 -0.89 24.82 -2.63
CA VAL A 331 -1.06 26.17 -2.08
C VAL A 331 -0.24 26.34 -0.80
N LYS A 332 -0.18 25.30 0.05
CA LYS A 332 0.32 25.42 1.42
C LYS A 332 1.75 24.93 1.65
N SER A 333 2.23 24.02 0.80
CA SER A 333 3.41 23.20 1.11
C SER A 333 4.55 23.38 0.10
N ARG A 334 4.50 24.39 -0.77
CA ARG A 334 5.63 24.72 -1.63
C ARG A 334 6.79 25.26 -0.81
N GLY A 335 8.00 24.83 -1.17
CA GLY A 335 9.23 25.39 -0.64
C GLY A 335 9.44 26.85 -1.06
N PRO A 336 10.44 27.53 -0.47
CA PRO A 336 10.69 28.95 -0.75
C PRO A 336 10.95 29.27 -2.22
N SER A 337 11.45 28.31 -3.00
CA SER A 337 11.75 28.49 -4.42
C SER A 337 10.59 28.06 -5.33
N GLY A 338 9.48 27.57 -4.77
CA GLY A 338 8.31 27.09 -5.49
C GLY A 338 8.26 25.58 -5.71
N GLU A 339 9.28 24.84 -5.25
CA GLU A 339 9.36 23.39 -5.34
C GLU A 339 8.28 22.70 -4.48
N LEU A 340 7.83 21.53 -4.91
CA LEU A 340 6.87 20.72 -4.17
C LEU A 340 7.63 19.56 -3.51
N PRO A 341 7.43 19.30 -2.20
CA PRO A 341 7.98 18.13 -1.55
C PRO A 341 7.54 16.84 -2.24
N ILE A 342 8.43 15.85 -2.32
CA ILE A 342 8.17 14.61 -3.06
C ILE A 342 7.13 13.70 -2.37
N MET A 343 6.99 13.85 -1.05
CA MET A 343 6.09 13.07 -0.22
C MET A 343 5.56 13.91 0.95
N PHE A 344 4.49 13.42 1.57
CA PHE A 344 3.90 14.02 2.76
C PHE A 344 3.45 12.97 3.77
N THR A 345 3.27 13.36 5.02
CA THR A 345 2.50 12.58 6.00
C THR A 345 1.05 12.40 5.52
N ILE A 346 0.26 11.56 6.20
CA ILE A 346 -1.15 11.36 5.85
C ILE A 346 -2.02 12.61 6.06
N ARG A 347 -1.51 13.62 6.77
CA ARG A 347 -2.15 14.92 7.01
C ARG A 347 -1.50 16.06 6.21
N GLY A 348 -0.45 15.72 5.47
CA GLY A 348 0.18 16.57 4.50
C GLY A 348 1.25 17.50 5.08
N GLU A 349 1.81 17.16 6.23
CA GLU A 349 3.03 17.78 6.75
C GLU A 349 4.25 17.31 5.92
N THR A 350 5.32 18.11 5.95
CA THR A 350 6.54 17.92 5.13
C THR A 350 7.75 17.48 5.95
N GLU A 351 7.71 17.65 7.27
CA GLU A 351 8.79 17.25 8.18
C GLU A 351 8.70 15.75 8.46
N ILE A 352 9.58 14.98 7.79
CA ILE A 352 9.62 13.51 7.89
C ILE A 352 11.06 13.07 8.21
N PRO A 353 11.58 13.40 9.40
CA PRO A 353 12.97 13.12 9.74
C PRO A 353 13.24 11.61 9.78
N GLU A 354 14.27 11.18 9.05
CA GLU A 354 14.78 9.81 9.09
C GLU A 354 15.54 9.59 10.41
N GLN A 355 15.17 8.52 11.13
CA GLN A 355 15.77 8.16 12.41
C GLN A 355 15.99 6.65 12.46
N GLU A 356 17.13 6.23 13.02
CA GLU A 356 17.46 4.82 13.23
C GLU A 356 17.02 4.36 14.63
N LEU A 357 16.44 3.17 14.71
CA LEU A 357 15.97 2.52 15.93
C LEU A 357 16.93 1.38 16.32
N ASP A 358 18.03 1.73 16.98
CA ASP A 358 19.13 0.80 17.29
C ASP A 358 18.75 -0.33 18.24
N HIS A 359 17.66 -0.15 19.00
CA HIS A 359 17.20 -1.13 19.98
C HIS A 359 16.45 -2.31 19.38
N LEU A 360 16.00 -2.22 18.12
CA LEU A 360 15.33 -3.30 17.40
C LEU A 360 16.33 -4.14 16.59
N GLU A 361 16.12 -5.45 16.56
CA GLU A 361 16.96 -6.37 15.77
C GLU A 361 16.90 -6.10 14.26
N GLY A 362 15.70 -5.79 13.76
CA GLY A 362 15.39 -5.65 12.34
C GLY A 362 14.92 -6.97 11.71
N TYR A 363 14.17 -6.87 10.61
CA TYR A 363 13.57 -8.04 9.97
C TYR A 363 14.64 -9.07 9.59
N ARG A 364 14.62 -10.25 10.21
CA ARG A 364 15.63 -11.31 10.06
C ARG A 364 17.07 -10.80 10.27
N GLY A 365 17.26 -9.86 11.21
CA GLY A 365 18.56 -9.27 11.52
C GLY A 365 19.03 -8.17 10.56
N SER A 366 18.16 -7.69 9.66
CA SER A 366 18.52 -6.66 8.68
C SER A 366 18.52 -5.28 9.32
N LYS A 367 19.65 -4.56 9.20
CA LYS A 367 19.89 -3.27 9.85
C LYS A 367 20.35 -2.21 8.85
N PRO A 368 20.09 -0.92 9.13
CA PRO A 368 19.40 -0.40 10.31
C PRO A 368 17.87 -0.49 10.19
N VAL A 369 17.17 -0.32 11.31
CA VAL A 369 15.72 -0.13 11.34
C VAL A 369 15.46 1.37 11.30
N ARG A 370 14.83 1.88 10.25
CA ARG A 370 14.52 3.29 10.04
C ARG A 370 13.04 3.61 10.18
N ILE A 371 12.75 4.75 10.79
CA ILE A 371 11.47 5.44 10.72
C ILE A 371 11.66 6.80 10.06
N GLY A 372 10.61 7.33 9.43
CA GLY A 372 10.77 8.50 8.56
C GLY A 372 11.57 8.17 7.30
N ASN A 373 11.82 9.16 6.45
CA ASN A 373 12.45 8.91 5.16
C ASN A 373 13.27 10.10 4.69
N GLY A 374 14.57 9.89 4.51
CA GLY A 374 15.53 10.94 4.12
C GLY A 374 15.25 11.50 2.73
N ALA A 375 14.53 10.75 1.89
CA ALA A 375 14.14 11.22 0.57
C ALA A 375 13.15 12.40 0.61
N ALA A 376 12.54 12.70 1.77
CA ALA A 376 11.68 13.87 1.93
C ALA A 376 12.37 15.20 1.54
N PHE A 377 13.71 15.24 1.59
CA PHE A 377 14.53 16.39 1.21
C PHE A 377 15.22 16.26 -0.16
N HIS A 378 14.93 15.19 -0.90
CA HIS A 378 15.48 14.97 -2.24
C HIS A 378 14.83 15.90 -3.27
N GLN A 379 15.57 16.20 -4.33
CA GLN A 379 15.06 16.91 -5.49
C GLN A 379 14.79 15.90 -6.60
N GLN A 380 13.51 15.66 -6.85
CA GLN A 380 13.01 14.72 -7.84
C GLN A 380 12.05 15.45 -8.77
N PHE A 381 12.42 15.58 -10.05
CA PHE A 381 11.67 16.43 -10.98
C PHE A 381 10.60 15.66 -11.75
N ASP A 382 10.67 14.34 -11.80
CA ASP A 382 9.65 13.49 -12.41
C ASP A 382 8.26 13.61 -11.76
N ILE A 383 8.20 13.96 -10.47
CA ILE A 383 6.93 14.11 -9.73
C ILE A 383 5.95 15.06 -10.43
N TYR A 384 6.47 16.08 -11.14
CA TYR A 384 5.64 17.05 -11.84
C TYR A 384 4.95 16.45 -13.06
N GLY A 385 5.62 15.54 -13.76
CA GLY A 385 5.06 14.79 -14.88
C GLY A 385 3.99 13.82 -14.43
N GLU A 386 4.29 13.05 -13.39
CA GLU A 386 3.40 12.05 -12.81
C GLU A 386 2.12 12.70 -12.28
N LEU A 387 2.28 13.81 -11.55
CA LEU A 387 1.15 14.58 -11.03
C LEU A 387 0.34 15.23 -12.14
N MET A 388 0.98 15.81 -13.16
CA MET A 388 0.24 16.36 -14.30
C MET A 388 -0.48 15.29 -15.13
N ASP A 389 0.06 14.08 -15.24
CA ASP A 389 -0.64 12.96 -15.85
C ASP A 389 -1.88 12.60 -15.03
N GLY A 390 -1.74 12.51 -13.70
CA GLY A 390 -2.85 12.34 -12.76
C GLY A 390 -3.94 13.41 -12.90
N ILE A 391 -3.57 14.70 -12.91
CA ILE A 391 -4.47 15.84 -13.09
C ILE A 391 -5.19 15.79 -14.45
N TYR A 392 -4.45 15.50 -15.52
CA TYR A 392 -5.02 15.39 -16.86
C TYR A 392 -6.06 14.26 -16.95
N LEU A 393 -5.75 13.10 -16.36
CA LEU A 393 -6.63 11.94 -16.32
C LEU A 393 -7.85 12.18 -15.42
N TYR A 394 -7.66 12.87 -14.30
CA TYR A 394 -8.76 13.32 -13.45
C TYR A 394 -9.72 14.25 -14.19
N ASN A 395 -9.21 15.26 -14.90
CA ASN A 395 -10.05 16.12 -15.74
C ASN A 395 -10.79 15.34 -16.84
N LYS A 396 -10.21 14.24 -17.34
CA LYS A 396 -10.78 13.43 -18.43
C LYS A 396 -11.85 12.43 -17.95
N TYR A 397 -11.64 11.79 -16.81
CA TYR A 397 -12.47 10.67 -16.34
C TYR A 397 -13.17 10.92 -15.00
N GLY A 398 -12.68 11.87 -14.20
CA GLY A 398 -13.26 12.33 -12.94
C GLY A 398 -14.01 13.66 -13.13
N LYS A 399 -13.75 14.62 -12.23
CA LYS A 399 -14.36 15.96 -12.31
C LYS A 399 -13.51 16.90 -13.17
N PRO A 400 -14.14 17.82 -13.93
CA PRO A 400 -13.41 18.89 -14.59
C PRO A 400 -12.67 19.76 -13.56
N ILE A 401 -11.43 20.12 -13.86
CA ILE A 401 -10.66 20.98 -12.95
C ILE A 401 -11.26 22.39 -12.86
N SER A 402 -11.18 22.99 -11.68
CA SER A 402 -11.65 24.35 -11.41
C SER A 402 -10.69 25.41 -11.94
N TRP A 403 -11.13 26.67 -11.92
CA TRP A 403 -10.28 27.82 -12.25
C TRP A 403 -9.07 27.94 -11.32
N ASP A 404 -9.27 27.76 -10.02
CA ASP A 404 -8.20 27.88 -9.02
C ASP A 404 -7.17 26.76 -9.19
N GLN A 405 -7.64 25.52 -9.44
CA GLN A 405 -6.77 24.39 -9.77
C GLN A 405 -5.97 24.66 -11.05
N TRP A 406 -6.60 25.25 -12.08
CA TRP A 406 -5.87 25.65 -13.29
C TRP A 406 -4.80 26.71 -13.00
N CYS A 407 -5.10 27.71 -12.17
CA CYS A 407 -4.11 28.71 -11.77
C CYS A 407 -2.90 28.05 -11.06
N SER A 408 -3.15 27.12 -10.15
CA SER A 408 -2.07 26.35 -9.49
C SER A 408 -1.27 25.50 -10.47
N VAL A 409 -1.93 24.84 -11.43
CA VAL A 409 -1.26 24.08 -12.50
C VAL A 409 -0.36 24.99 -13.34
N ARG A 410 -0.83 26.19 -13.67
CA ARG A 410 -0.04 27.16 -14.42
C ARG A 410 1.20 27.61 -13.66
N GLU A 411 1.06 27.96 -12.39
CA GLU A 411 2.20 28.33 -11.54
C GLU A 411 3.21 27.19 -11.42
N MET A 412 2.73 25.95 -11.26
CA MET A 412 3.59 24.77 -11.22
C MET A 412 4.36 24.59 -12.51
N LEU A 413 3.71 24.65 -13.68
CA LEU A 413 4.39 24.46 -14.96
C LEU A 413 5.34 25.61 -15.30
N ASP A 414 5.03 26.84 -14.86
CA ASP A 414 5.95 27.97 -14.95
C ASP A 414 7.19 27.77 -14.06
N PHE A 415 7.05 27.14 -12.89
CA PHE A 415 8.19 26.70 -12.09
C PHE A 415 8.97 25.58 -12.78
N VAL A 416 8.29 24.60 -13.37
CA VAL A 416 8.93 23.48 -14.09
C VAL A 416 9.79 23.95 -15.27
N LEU A 417 9.45 25.07 -15.91
CA LEU A 417 10.32 25.70 -16.94
C LEU A 417 11.73 26.00 -16.41
N THR A 418 11.89 26.25 -15.11
CA THR A 418 13.20 26.55 -14.51
C THR A 418 14.05 25.31 -14.25
N LEU A 419 13.47 24.11 -14.40
CA LEU A 419 14.09 22.82 -14.07
C LEU A 419 14.58 22.03 -15.28
N THR A 420 14.19 22.39 -16.50
CA THR A 420 14.39 21.55 -17.70
C THR A 420 15.85 21.19 -17.94
N ASP A 421 16.77 22.09 -17.61
CA ASP A 421 18.22 21.92 -17.81
C ASP A 421 18.95 21.46 -16.53
N GLN A 422 18.21 21.20 -15.44
CA GLN A 422 18.77 20.83 -14.15
C GLN A 422 18.80 19.30 -13.97
N PRO A 423 19.85 18.76 -13.32
CA PRO A 423 19.90 17.36 -12.92
C PRO A 423 19.13 17.11 -11.61
N ASP A 424 18.66 15.88 -11.41
CA ASP A 424 17.84 15.48 -10.25
C ASP A 424 18.22 14.07 -9.74
N MET A 425 17.38 13.50 -8.86
CA MET A 425 17.61 12.21 -8.20
C MET A 425 16.75 11.04 -8.75
N SER A 426 16.04 11.23 -9.87
CA SER A 426 15.21 10.21 -10.52
C SER A 426 14.10 9.61 -9.65
N ILE A 427 13.32 8.72 -10.27
CA ILE A 427 12.33 7.86 -9.61
C ILE A 427 12.94 6.97 -8.53
N TRP A 428 14.22 6.61 -8.64
CA TRP A 428 14.89 5.73 -7.68
C TRP A 428 15.49 6.47 -6.48
N GLU A 429 15.31 7.80 -6.40
CA GLU A 429 15.73 8.61 -5.26
C GLU A 429 17.22 8.40 -4.93
N VAL A 430 18.06 8.39 -5.97
CA VAL A 430 19.48 8.06 -5.83
C VAL A 430 20.14 8.98 -4.79
N ARG A 431 20.89 8.39 -3.86
CA ARG A 431 21.54 9.12 -2.75
C ARG A 431 22.95 9.63 -3.12
N ASN A 432 23.33 9.49 -4.39
CA ASN A 432 24.62 9.91 -4.94
C ASN A 432 24.54 11.32 -5.61
N LYS A 433 25.19 11.48 -6.76
CA LYS A 433 25.18 12.69 -7.59
C LYS A 433 23.89 12.79 -8.41
N LYS A 434 23.34 14.00 -8.43
CA LYS A 434 22.28 14.38 -9.37
C LYS A 434 22.75 14.21 -10.81
N GLN A 435 21.88 13.70 -11.68
CA GLN A 435 22.15 13.48 -13.09
C GLN A 435 20.95 13.89 -13.96
N ASN A 436 21.13 13.95 -15.27
CA ASN A 436 20.03 14.09 -16.22
C ASN A 436 19.47 12.70 -16.54
N PHE A 437 18.66 12.16 -15.63
CA PHE A 437 18.02 10.87 -15.81
C PHE A 437 16.99 10.89 -16.93
N THR A 438 17.05 9.90 -17.81
CA THR A 438 16.15 9.80 -18.98
C THR A 438 14.69 9.75 -18.52
N TYR A 439 14.39 9.02 -17.44
CA TYR A 439 13.04 8.99 -16.85
C TYR A 439 12.55 10.38 -16.43
N SER A 440 13.37 11.11 -15.67
CA SER A 440 13.03 12.45 -15.21
C SER A 440 12.76 13.41 -16.35
N LYS A 441 13.58 13.39 -17.39
CA LYS A 441 13.36 14.21 -18.59
C LYS A 441 12.09 13.82 -19.33
N VAL A 442 11.77 12.53 -19.45
CA VAL A 442 10.50 12.07 -20.01
C VAL A 442 9.32 12.58 -19.18
N MET A 443 9.40 12.57 -17.85
CA MET A 443 8.31 13.08 -17.01
C MET A 443 8.19 14.60 -17.05
N LEU A 444 9.29 15.34 -17.14
CA LEU A 444 9.24 16.78 -17.42
C LEU A 444 8.55 17.08 -18.76
N TRP A 445 8.82 16.27 -19.79
CA TRP A 445 8.09 16.35 -21.07
C TRP A 445 6.59 16.09 -20.89
N VAL A 446 6.23 15.06 -20.10
CA VAL A 446 4.83 14.74 -19.77
C VAL A 446 4.14 15.94 -19.10
N ALA A 447 4.82 16.61 -18.16
CA ALA A 447 4.25 17.77 -17.47
C ALA A 447 3.75 18.84 -18.45
N PHE A 448 4.59 19.23 -19.42
CA PHE A 448 4.22 20.21 -20.43
C PHE A 448 3.20 19.69 -21.44
N ASP A 449 3.35 18.46 -21.95
CA ASP A 449 2.38 17.88 -22.89
C ASP A 449 0.97 17.84 -22.27
N ARG A 450 0.85 17.39 -21.02
CA ARG A 450 -0.44 17.34 -20.32
C ARG A 450 -0.99 18.72 -20.00
N GLY A 451 -0.14 19.67 -19.58
CA GLY A 451 -0.51 21.06 -19.37
C GLY A 451 -1.10 21.72 -20.62
N LEU A 452 -0.44 21.53 -21.77
CA LEU A 452 -0.88 22.07 -23.06
C LEU A 452 -2.19 21.43 -23.53
N ARG A 453 -2.30 20.09 -23.46
CA ARG A 453 -3.55 19.39 -23.79
C ARG A 453 -4.71 19.81 -22.91
N LEU A 454 -4.44 20.06 -21.63
CA LEU A 454 -5.46 20.51 -20.68
C LEU A 454 -5.91 21.95 -20.99
N ALA A 455 -4.97 22.85 -21.28
CA ALA A 455 -5.25 24.21 -21.72
C ALA A 455 -6.15 24.23 -22.96
N ASP A 456 -5.77 23.47 -24.00
CA ASP A 456 -6.50 23.39 -25.26
C ASP A 456 -7.88 22.72 -25.08
N LYS A 457 -7.97 21.66 -24.28
CA LYS A 457 -9.23 20.93 -24.06
C LYS A 457 -10.29 21.78 -23.35
N ARG A 458 -9.86 22.71 -22.49
CA ARG A 458 -10.74 23.54 -21.66
C ARG A 458 -10.81 25.00 -22.12
N ASN A 459 -10.04 25.37 -23.15
CA ASN A 459 -9.83 26.75 -23.59
C ASN A 459 -9.36 27.66 -22.45
N PHE A 460 -8.46 27.16 -21.60
CA PHE A 460 -7.97 27.96 -20.48
C PHE A 460 -6.88 28.96 -20.92
N PRO A 461 -6.84 30.17 -20.32
CA PRO A 461 -5.77 31.13 -20.53
C PRO A 461 -4.41 30.56 -20.09
N CYS A 462 -3.47 30.52 -21.02
CA CYS A 462 -2.08 30.09 -20.82
C CYS A 462 -1.13 31.16 -21.40
N PRO A 463 -0.76 32.20 -20.63
CA PRO A 463 0.12 33.27 -21.11
C PRO A 463 1.48 32.78 -21.58
N ASN A 464 2.07 31.78 -20.90
CA ASN A 464 3.36 31.18 -21.25
C ASN A 464 3.25 30.00 -22.22
N ARG A 465 2.15 29.87 -22.97
CA ARG A 465 1.90 28.72 -23.87
C ARG A 465 3.03 28.46 -24.86
N SER A 466 3.62 29.51 -25.43
CA SER A 466 4.76 29.38 -26.36
C SER A 466 5.98 28.76 -25.69
N LYS A 467 6.30 29.19 -24.46
CA LYS A 467 7.43 28.64 -23.69
C LYS A 467 7.20 27.19 -23.30
N TRP A 468 5.98 26.82 -22.92
CA TRP A 468 5.65 25.42 -22.60
C TRP A 468 5.75 24.52 -23.84
N LEU A 469 5.31 25.02 -25.00
CA LEU A 469 5.45 24.31 -26.28
C LEU A 469 6.92 24.10 -26.63
N GLU A 470 7.72 25.16 -26.55
CA GLU A 470 9.16 25.11 -26.80
C GLU A 470 9.87 24.14 -25.84
N ALA A 471 9.59 24.22 -24.54
CA ALA A 471 10.15 23.31 -23.54
C ALA A 471 9.80 21.84 -23.82
N ARG A 472 8.53 21.56 -24.15
CA ARG A 472 8.08 20.21 -24.53
C ARG A 472 8.86 19.70 -25.76
N ASP A 473 8.97 20.51 -26.80
CA ASP A 473 9.59 20.08 -28.06
C ASP A 473 11.10 19.91 -27.89
N ASN A 474 11.76 20.82 -27.19
CA ASN A 474 13.19 20.74 -26.88
C ASN A 474 13.52 19.51 -26.01
N LEU A 475 12.72 19.23 -24.98
CA LEU A 475 12.91 18.03 -24.15
C LEU A 475 12.79 16.75 -24.98
N MET A 476 11.80 16.66 -25.89
CA MET A 476 11.67 15.51 -26.77
C MET A 476 12.94 15.31 -27.62
N GLU A 477 13.37 16.35 -28.34
CA GLU A 477 14.56 16.26 -29.19
C GLU A 477 15.82 15.92 -28.39
N GLU A 478 15.97 16.53 -27.21
CA GLU A 478 17.10 16.27 -26.32
C GLU A 478 17.12 14.81 -25.83
N ILE A 479 15.99 14.28 -25.36
CA ILE A 479 15.89 12.89 -24.89
C ILE A 479 16.19 11.92 -26.04
N MET A 480 15.70 12.21 -27.25
CA MET A 480 15.92 11.35 -28.40
C MET A 480 17.38 11.37 -28.90
N ASP A 481 18.10 12.48 -28.70
CA ASP A 481 19.52 12.59 -29.08
C ASP A 481 20.46 12.07 -27.99
N LYS A 482 20.26 12.49 -26.73
CA LYS A 482 21.15 12.18 -25.59
C LYS A 482 20.74 10.95 -24.78
N GLY A 483 19.44 10.69 -24.68
CA GLY A 483 18.90 9.56 -23.90
C GLY A 483 18.91 8.23 -24.64
N TYR A 484 19.16 8.22 -25.95
CA TYR A 484 19.25 6.99 -26.75
C TYR A 484 20.68 6.73 -27.25
N ASN A 485 21.29 5.65 -26.78
CA ASN A 485 22.61 5.24 -27.24
C ASN A 485 22.50 4.49 -28.57
N LYS A 486 23.06 5.08 -29.64
CA LYS A 486 23.01 4.54 -31.01
C LYS A 486 23.86 3.27 -31.22
N GLU A 487 24.90 3.09 -30.41
CA GLU A 487 25.78 1.91 -30.45
C GLU A 487 25.11 0.72 -29.76
N MET A 488 24.62 0.92 -28.53
CA MET A 488 23.89 -0.10 -27.77
C MET A 488 22.47 -0.35 -28.30
N LYS A 489 21.94 0.60 -29.08
CA LYS A 489 20.58 0.62 -29.61
C LYS A 489 19.50 0.55 -28.52
N CYS A 490 19.71 1.27 -27.43
CA CYS A 490 18.75 1.34 -26.33
C CYS A 490 18.75 2.72 -25.67
N PHE A 491 17.65 3.04 -25.00
CA PHE A 491 17.63 4.15 -24.05
C PHE A 491 18.50 3.82 -22.83
N VAL A 492 19.13 4.86 -22.29
CA VAL A 492 20.08 4.76 -21.17
C VAL A 492 19.50 5.33 -19.89
N GLN A 493 20.10 5.01 -18.74
CA GLN A 493 19.67 5.50 -17.43
C GLN A 493 19.73 7.03 -17.34
N SER A 494 20.86 7.61 -17.70
CA SER A 494 21.10 9.07 -17.69
C SER A 494 22.03 9.48 -18.82
N TYR A 495 22.06 10.78 -19.13
CA TYR A 495 22.96 11.32 -20.15
C TYR A 495 24.43 11.16 -19.75
N GLU A 496 24.71 11.25 -18.45
CA GLU A 496 26.04 11.08 -17.87
C GLU A 496 26.48 9.61 -17.83
N ASN A 497 25.55 8.68 -17.64
CA ASN A 497 25.81 7.24 -17.63
C ASN A 497 25.18 6.55 -18.85
N ASN A 498 25.78 6.84 -20.01
CA ASN A 498 25.24 6.45 -21.32
C ASN A 498 25.47 4.98 -21.71
N THR A 499 25.93 4.13 -20.79
CA THR A 499 26.11 2.68 -21.02
C THR A 499 25.26 1.82 -20.11
N MET A 500 24.42 2.42 -19.28
CA MET A 500 23.59 1.72 -18.31
C MET A 500 22.12 1.66 -18.75
N LEU A 501 21.48 0.52 -18.52
CA LEU A 501 20.03 0.36 -18.69
C LEU A 501 19.31 0.75 -17.41
N ASP A 502 18.10 1.28 -17.58
CA ASP A 502 17.16 1.50 -16.50
C ASP A 502 15.78 1.05 -16.96
N SER A 503 15.13 0.20 -16.18
CA SER A 503 13.81 -0.34 -16.48
C SER A 503 12.69 0.70 -16.39
N SER A 504 12.92 1.84 -15.74
CA SER A 504 11.94 2.93 -15.65
C SER A 504 11.52 3.46 -17.02
N ILE A 505 12.36 3.34 -18.06
CA ILE A 505 12.01 3.73 -19.43
C ILE A 505 10.84 2.94 -20.03
N LEU A 506 10.49 1.78 -19.46
CA LEU A 506 9.33 1.00 -19.88
C LEU A 506 8.02 1.78 -19.77
N ILE A 507 7.99 2.87 -18.99
CA ILE A 507 6.85 3.79 -18.91
C ILE A 507 6.63 4.61 -20.19
N ALA A 508 7.64 4.82 -21.02
CA ALA A 508 7.59 5.76 -22.15
C ALA A 508 6.36 5.56 -23.08
N PRO A 509 6.00 4.34 -23.50
CA PRO A 509 4.76 4.11 -24.28
C PRO A 509 3.47 4.17 -23.45
N LEU A 510 3.56 4.05 -22.11
CA LEU A 510 2.40 4.16 -21.22
C LEU A 510 1.96 5.62 -21.11
N VAL A 511 2.92 6.54 -21.06
CA VAL A 511 2.70 8.01 -21.03
C VAL A 511 2.70 8.67 -22.41
N PHE A 512 2.70 7.87 -23.49
CA PHE A 512 2.65 8.34 -24.88
C PHE A 512 3.84 9.22 -25.30
N PHE A 513 4.99 9.06 -24.66
CA PHE A 513 6.24 9.69 -25.09
C PHE A 513 6.75 9.09 -26.40
N ILE A 514 6.72 7.75 -26.50
CA ILE A 514 7.15 7.01 -27.69
C ILE A 514 6.09 6.03 -28.14
N ALA A 515 6.00 5.80 -29.46
CA ALA A 515 5.11 4.77 -29.99
C ALA A 515 5.57 3.38 -29.52
N PRO A 516 4.65 2.48 -29.14
CA PRO A 516 5.02 1.17 -28.60
C PRO A 516 5.70 0.25 -29.63
N ASN A 517 5.61 0.58 -30.92
CA ASN A 517 6.26 -0.12 -32.03
C ASN A 517 7.47 0.63 -32.61
N ASP A 518 7.92 1.71 -31.96
CA ASP A 518 9.13 2.41 -32.40
C ASP A 518 10.35 1.49 -32.29
N PRO A 519 11.19 1.34 -33.34
CA PRO A 519 12.35 0.46 -33.29
C PRO A 519 13.31 0.74 -32.13
N ARG A 520 13.46 2.01 -31.72
CA ARG A 520 14.30 2.40 -30.57
C ARG A 520 13.76 1.83 -29.28
N PHE A 521 12.45 1.90 -29.07
CA PHE A 521 11.80 1.33 -27.90
C PHE A 521 11.81 -0.21 -27.93
N LEU A 522 11.50 -0.82 -29.08
CA LEU A 522 11.51 -2.27 -29.23
C LEU A 522 12.91 -2.87 -28.95
N ASN A 523 13.97 -2.25 -29.46
CA ASN A 523 15.34 -2.67 -29.16
C ASN A 523 15.68 -2.51 -27.68
N THR A 524 15.24 -1.41 -27.04
CA THR A 524 15.41 -1.19 -25.60
C THR A 524 14.71 -2.28 -24.78
N MET A 525 13.47 -2.59 -25.12
CA MET A 525 12.69 -3.64 -24.47
C MET A 525 13.33 -5.03 -24.68
N ASP A 526 13.76 -5.35 -25.90
CA ASP A 526 14.46 -6.60 -26.20
C ASP A 526 15.79 -6.71 -25.43
N ARG A 527 16.48 -5.59 -25.19
CA ARG A 527 17.68 -5.52 -24.35
C ARG A 527 17.37 -5.75 -22.87
N ILE A 528 16.34 -5.08 -22.31
CA ILE A 528 15.88 -5.30 -20.92
C ILE A 528 15.50 -6.77 -20.69
N LEU A 529 14.88 -7.41 -21.69
CA LEU A 529 14.47 -8.81 -21.68
C LEU A 529 15.62 -9.82 -21.68
N MET A 530 16.87 -9.38 -21.90
CA MET A 530 18.05 -10.22 -21.77
C MET A 530 18.41 -10.43 -20.29
N PRO A 531 19.11 -11.54 -19.97
CA PRO A 531 19.61 -11.75 -18.62
C PRO A 531 20.77 -10.80 -18.28
N PRO A 532 21.00 -10.49 -16.99
CA PRO A 532 22.09 -9.60 -16.55
C PRO A 532 23.46 -9.99 -17.08
N GLU A 533 23.77 -11.29 -17.20
CA GLU A 533 25.06 -11.76 -17.73
C GLU A 533 25.25 -11.45 -19.23
N LYS A 534 24.17 -11.07 -19.92
CA LYS A 534 24.18 -10.60 -21.31
C LYS A 534 23.96 -9.09 -21.40
N GLY A 535 23.97 -8.37 -20.28
CA GLY A 535 23.75 -6.93 -20.18
C GLY A 535 22.29 -6.51 -20.33
N GLY A 536 21.33 -7.36 -19.93
CA GLY A 536 19.93 -6.99 -19.73
C GLY A 536 19.55 -6.89 -18.25
N LEU A 537 18.26 -6.86 -17.93
CA LEU A 537 17.77 -6.68 -16.56
C LEU A 537 16.80 -7.78 -16.09
N THR A 538 16.59 -8.82 -16.90
CA THR A 538 15.56 -9.84 -16.63
C THR A 538 16.17 -11.17 -16.16
N SER A 539 15.89 -11.59 -14.94
CA SER A 539 16.27 -12.91 -14.42
C SER A 539 15.03 -13.70 -14.00
N THR A 540 14.91 -14.96 -14.44
CA THR A 540 13.75 -15.83 -14.15
C THR A 540 12.37 -15.20 -14.38
N GLY A 541 12.27 -14.29 -15.35
CA GLY A 541 11.03 -13.56 -15.65
C GLY A 541 10.71 -12.39 -14.71
N LEU A 542 11.67 -11.97 -13.89
CA LEU A 542 11.58 -10.80 -13.01
C LEU A 542 12.58 -9.75 -13.47
N VAL A 543 12.23 -8.47 -13.33
CA VAL A 543 13.02 -7.33 -13.86
C VAL A 543 13.60 -6.52 -12.71
N SER A 544 14.92 -6.34 -12.68
CA SER A 544 15.60 -5.43 -11.75
C SER A 544 15.47 -3.97 -12.20
N ARG A 545 15.59 -3.01 -11.28
CA ARG A 545 15.52 -1.57 -11.61
C ARG A 545 16.60 -1.18 -12.62
N TYR A 546 17.83 -1.51 -12.26
CA TYR A 546 19.07 -1.35 -13.00
C TYR A 546 20.06 -2.39 -12.46
N ASP A 547 21.28 -2.43 -13.00
CA ASP A 547 22.35 -3.28 -12.46
C ASP A 547 23.04 -2.58 -11.29
N THR A 548 22.81 -3.07 -10.06
CA THR A 548 23.40 -2.51 -8.83
C THR A 548 24.92 -2.70 -8.72
N GLU A 549 25.52 -3.62 -9.47
CA GLU A 549 26.99 -3.78 -9.48
C GLU A 549 27.67 -2.73 -10.37
N LEU A 550 26.95 -2.23 -11.37
CA LEU A 550 27.43 -1.22 -12.29
C LEU A 550 27.01 0.20 -11.88
N SER A 551 25.87 0.35 -11.21
CA SER A 551 25.30 1.64 -10.79
C SER A 551 25.77 2.03 -9.41
N ASP A 552 26.35 3.23 -9.29
CA ASP A 552 26.63 3.85 -7.99
C ASP A 552 25.42 4.68 -7.58
N ASP A 553 24.44 4.09 -6.89
CA ASP A 553 23.24 4.79 -6.41
C ASP A 553 23.44 5.51 -5.06
N GLY A 554 24.66 5.45 -4.50
CA GLY A 554 25.03 6.11 -3.24
C GLY A 554 24.55 5.37 -1.99
N VAL A 555 23.94 4.19 -2.12
CA VAL A 555 23.50 3.35 -1.00
C VAL A 555 24.32 2.06 -0.93
N GLY A 556 24.57 1.46 -2.09
CA GLY A 556 25.24 0.15 -2.19
C GLY A 556 24.37 -1.01 -1.71
N GLY A 557 24.98 -2.20 -1.62
CA GLY A 557 24.26 -3.45 -1.36
C GLY A 557 23.57 -4.01 -2.60
N ARG A 558 22.84 -5.11 -2.41
CA ARG A 558 22.01 -5.72 -3.46
C ARG A 558 20.54 -5.40 -3.21
N GLU A 559 19.73 -5.72 -4.21
CA GLU A 559 18.27 -5.63 -4.16
C GLU A 559 17.65 -6.86 -4.86
N GLY A 560 16.35 -7.05 -4.64
CA GLY A 560 15.52 -7.97 -5.39
C GLY A 560 15.11 -7.42 -6.77
N ALA A 561 14.37 -8.22 -7.53
CA ALA A 561 13.74 -7.73 -8.74
C ALA A 561 12.48 -6.92 -8.37
N PHE A 562 12.34 -5.73 -8.94
CA PHE A 562 11.29 -4.80 -8.57
C PHE A 562 9.96 -5.21 -9.22
N SER A 563 8.95 -5.45 -8.40
CA SER A 563 7.66 -5.99 -8.85
C SER A 563 7.01 -5.11 -9.92
N MET A 564 7.10 -3.78 -9.75
CA MET A 564 6.56 -2.82 -10.69
C MET A 564 7.21 -2.91 -12.07
N CYS A 565 8.54 -3.02 -12.15
CA CYS A 565 9.30 -3.07 -13.41
C CYS A 565 8.90 -4.29 -14.23
N THR A 566 8.63 -5.41 -13.56
CA THR A 566 8.12 -6.63 -14.20
C THR A 566 6.74 -6.39 -14.81
N PHE A 567 5.81 -5.76 -14.08
CA PHE A 567 4.48 -5.43 -14.62
C PHE A 567 4.51 -4.34 -15.71
N TRP A 568 5.40 -3.36 -15.62
CA TRP A 568 5.63 -2.40 -16.69
C TRP A 568 6.16 -3.05 -17.96
N LEU A 569 7.05 -4.03 -17.83
CA LEU A 569 7.52 -4.82 -18.97
C LEU A 569 6.37 -5.60 -19.62
N VAL A 570 5.51 -6.22 -18.81
CA VAL A 570 4.27 -6.86 -19.31
C VAL A 570 3.43 -5.87 -20.10
N GLU A 571 3.15 -4.68 -19.55
CA GLU A 571 2.31 -3.69 -20.21
C GLU A 571 2.96 -3.13 -21.49
N ALA A 572 4.27 -2.85 -21.46
CA ALA A 572 5.03 -2.40 -22.62
C ALA A 572 4.97 -3.42 -23.75
N MET A 573 5.25 -4.70 -23.46
CA MET A 573 5.13 -5.79 -24.44
C MET A 573 3.70 -5.94 -24.96
N THR A 574 2.70 -5.78 -24.09
CA THR A 574 1.29 -5.85 -24.47
C THR A 574 0.94 -4.76 -25.48
N ARG A 575 1.38 -3.52 -25.24
CA ARG A 575 1.16 -2.39 -26.15
C ARG A 575 1.91 -2.58 -27.47
N ALA A 576 3.15 -3.05 -27.42
CA ALA A 576 3.94 -3.37 -28.62
C ALA A 576 3.25 -4.47 -29.46
N SER A 577 2.63 -5.44 -28.79
CA SER A 577 2.03 -6.62 -29.44
C SER A 577 0.87 -6.33 -30.39
N VAL A 578 0.26 -5.14 -30.28
CA VAL A 578 -0.75 -4.67 -31.24
C VAL A 578 -0.18 -4.57 -32.66
N TYR A 579 1.12 -4.28 -32.77
CA TYR A 579 1.83 -4.14 -34.04
C TYR A 579 2.88 -5.24 -34.25
N GLU A 580 3.39 -5.83 -33.17
CA GLU A 580 4.45 -6.85 -33.15
C GLU A 580 3.96 -8.11 -32.41
N PRO A 581 3.17 -8.99 -33.04
CA PRO A 581 2.45 -10.08 -32.37
C PRO A 581 3.32 -11.02 -31.52
N LYS A 582 4.63 -11.11 -31.81
CA LYS A 582 5.62 -11.90 -31.07
C LYS A 582 5.65 -11.59 -29.56
N TYR A 583 5.28 -10.38 -29.15
CA TYR A 583 5.31 -9.96 -27.74
C TYR A 583 4.11 -10.43 -26.92
N LEU A 584 2.98 -10.74 -27.54
CA LEU A 584 1.74 -11.02 -26.78
C LEU A 584 1.84 -12.26 -25.91
N VAL A 585 2.30 -13.37 -26.50
CA VAL A 585 2.45 -14.65 -25.76
C VAL A 585 3.46 -14.50 -24.63
N ARG A 586 4.55 -13.78 -24.87
CA ARG A 586 5.56 -13.50 -23.84
C ARG A 586 5.00 -12.64 -22.71
N ALA A 587 4.20 -11.62 -23.02
CA ALA A 587 3.54 -10.78 -22.02
C ALA A 587 2.56 -11.56 -21.15
N VAL A 588 1.72 -12.42 -21.75
CA VAL A 588 0.80 -13.28 -20.99
C VAL A 588 1.58 -14.23 -20.09
N ASN A 589 2.60 -14.94 -20.60
CA ASN A 589 3.38 -15.87 -19.81
C ASN A 589 4.13 -15.18 -18.65
N LEU A 590 4.71 -14.00 -18.89
CA LEU A 590 5.39 -13.21 -17.87
C LEU A 590 4.41 -12.75 -16.79
N PHE A 591 3.21 -12.32 -17.17
CA PHE A 591 2.16 -11.90 -16.25
C PHE A 591 1.68 -13.05 -15.35
N GLU A 592 1.32 -14.20 -15.94
CA GLU A 592 0.86 -15.38 -15.19
C GLU A 592 1.97 -15.91 -14.26
N ASN A 593 3.22 -15.91 -14.71
CA ASN A 593 4.36 -16.27 -13.88
C ASN A 593 4.51 -15.30 -12.70
N MET A 594 4.41 -13.99 -12.95
CA MET A 594 4.48 -12.96 -11.91
C MET A 594 3.39 -13.15 -10.84
N LEU A 595 2.17 -13.54 -11.22
CA LEU A 595 1.09 -13.85 -10.27
C LEU A 595 1.46 -14.95 -9.27
N SER A 596 2.29 -15.91 -9.68
CA SER A 596 2.72 -17.03 -8.81
C SER A 596 3.65 -16.61 -7.67
N PHE A 597 4.27 -15.43 -7.75
CA PHE A 597 5.13 -14.92 -6.67
C PHE A 597 4.35 -14.22 -5.56
N SER A 598 3.08 -13.86 -5.80
CA SER A 598 2.24 -13.28 -4.74
C SER A 598 2.13 -14.25 -3.55
N ASN A 599 1.93 -13.71 -2.35
CA ASN A 599 1.65 -14.59 -1.22
C ASN A 599 0.27 -15.26 -1.35
N HIS A 600 -0.07 -16.15 -0.42
CA HIS A 600 -1.35 -16.89 -0.42
C HIS A 600 -2.60 -16.00 -0.36
N LEU A 601 -2.46 -14.71 -0.04
CA LEU A 601 -3.52 -13.70 -0.04
C LEU A 601 -3.50 -12.79 -1.28
N SER A 602 -2.69 -13.15 -2.28
CA SER A 602 -2.45 -12.39 -3.51
C SER A 602 -1.90 -10.97 -3.26
N MET A 603 -1.04 -10.81 -2.25
CA MET A 603 -0.34 -9.56 -1.97
C MET A 603 1.07 -9.60 -2.56
N PHE A 604 1.52 -8.43 -3.06
CA PHE A 604 2.88 -8.19 -3.53
C PHE A 604 3.57 -7.18 -2.62
N SER A 605 4.78 -7.51 -2.23
CA SER A 605 5.77 -6.57 -1.72
C SER A 605 6.43 -5.83 -2.87
N GLU A 606 7.25 -4.86 -2.51
CA GLU A 606 8.07 -4.05 -3.42
C GLU A 606 8.95 -4.88 -4.36
N GLU A 607 9.65 -5.89 -3.83
CA GLU A 607 10.61 -6.67 -4.59
C GLU A 607 10.44 -8.17 -4.37
N ILE A 608 11.05 -8.95 -5.27
CA ILE A 608 11.11 -10.41 -5.20
C ILE A 608 12.58 -10.83 -5.27
N ALA A 609 13.03 -11.58 -4.28
CA ALA A 609 14.35 -12.16 -4.23
C ALA A 609 14.58 -13.13 -5.40
N ARG A 610 15.85 -13.44 -5.70
CA ARG A 610 16.19 -14.52 -6.64
C ARG A 610 15.63 -15.89 -6.21
N SER A 611 15.39 -16.09 -4.91
CA SER A 611 14.74 -17.28 -4.34
C SER A 611 13.23 -17.32 -4.56
N GLY A 612 12.62 -16.22 -5.01
CA GLY A 612 11.17 -16.02 -5.08
C GLY A 612 10.52 -15.52 -3.78
N GLU A 613 11.30 -15.32 -2.71
CA GLU A 613 10.81 -14.70 -1.48
C GLU A 613 10.45 -13.23 -1.71
N GLN A 614 9.36 -12.77 -1.09
CA GLN A 614 8.94 -11.37 -1.10
C GLN A 614 9.88 -10.52 -0.22
N LEU A 615 10.36 -9.40 -0.75
CA LEU A 615 11.29 -8.44 -0.13
C LEU A 615 10.73 -7.00 -0.19
N GLY A 616 11.31 -6.12 0.62
CA GLY A 616 10.87 -4.73 0.73
C GLY A 616 9.49 -4.58 1.37
N ASN A 617 9.00 -3.34 1.41
CA ASN A 617 7.76 -3.00 2.12
C ASN A 617 6.51 -3.66 1.49
N THR A 618 5.50 -3.98 2.31
CA THR A 618 4.39 -4.84 1.89
C THR A 618 3.05 -4.59 2.63
N PRO A 619 1.90 -4.75 1.96
CA PRO A 619 1.75 -4.70 0.51
C PRO A 619 2.14 -3.33 -0.03
N GLN A 620 2.75 -3.28 -1.21
CA GLN A 620 3.16 -2.02 -1.83
C GLN A 620 2.10 -1.53 -2.84
N ALA A 621 1.67 -0.27 -2.72
CA ALA A 621 0.71 0.36 -3.64
C ALA A 621 1.18 0.28 -5.09
N PHE A 622 2.46 0.58 -5.34
CA PHE A 622 3.03 0.67 -6.67
C PHE A 622 3.01 -0.67 -7.44
N SER A 623 3.32 -1.76 -6.74
CA SER A 623 3.21 -3.12 -7.26
C SER A 623 1.77 -3.50 -7.64
N HIS A 624 0.81 -3.22 -6.76
CA HIS A 624 -0.60 -3.53 -7.01
C HIS A 624 -1.24 -2.67 -8.10
N LEU A 625 -0.84 -1.41 -8.20
CA LEU A 625 -1.19 -0.54 -9.31
C LEU A 625 -0.71 -1.14 -10.65
N ALA A 626 0.58 -1.45 -10.76
CA ALA A 626 1.17 -1.91 -12.01
C ALA A 626 0.56 -3.25 -12.45
N LEU A 627 0.25 -4.15 -11.50
CA LEU A 627 -0.52 -5.36 -11.76
C LEU A 627 -1.86 -5.05 -12.43
N ILE A 628 -2.65 -4.13 -11.86
CA ILE A 628 -3.96 -3.79 -12.40
C ILE A 628 -3.84 -3.19 -13.81
N SER A 629 -2.86 -2.30 -14.02
CA SER A 629 -2.62 -1.66 -15.32
C SER A 629 -2.24 -2.68 -16.39
N ALA A 630 -1.33 -3.61 -16.06
CA ALA A 630 -0.91 -4.70 -16.95
C ALA A 630 -2.08 -5.63 -17.28
N ALA A 631 -2.84 -6.09 -16.27
CA ALA A 631 -4.01 -6.94 -16.44
C ALA A 631 -5.09 -6.29 -17.32
N PHE A 632 -5.34 -4.99 -17.12
CA PHE A 632 -6.31 -4.22 -17.90
C PHE A 632 -5.91 -4.14 -19.38
N ASN A 633 -4.64 -3.84 -19.67
CA ASN A 633 -4.18 -3.72 -21.05
C ASN A 633 -4.07 -5.07 -21.75
N LEU A 634 -3.65 -6.12 -21.06
CA LEU A 634 -3.60 -7.48 -21.60
C LEU A 634 -5.01 -7.95 -22.00
N ASP A 635 -5.98 -7.75 -21.13
CA ASP A 635 -7.38 -8.13 -21.38
C ASP A 635 -7.94 -7.41 -22.60
N ARG A 636 -7.64 -6.10 -22.73
CA ARG A 636 -8.03 -5.28 -23.88
C ARG A 636 -7.44 -5.78 -25.20
N VAL A 637 -6.16 -6.18 -25.23
CA VAL A 637 -5.49 -6.62 -26.48
C VAL A 637 -5.88 -8.05 -26.84
N THR A 638 -6.05 -8.92 -25.85
CA THR A 638 -6.44 -10.33 -26.08
C THR A 638 -7.91 -10.52 -26.44
N GLY A 639 -8.69 -9.43 -26.49
CA GLY A 639 -10.05 -9.45 -27.03
C GLY A 639 -10.99 -10.34 -26.22
N PHE A 640 -10.84 -10.42 -24.90
CA PHE A 640 -11.78 -11.13 -24.03
C PHE A 640 -13.12 -10.36 -23.98
N GLN A 641 -13.86 -10.38 -25.08
CA GLN A 641 -15.25 -9.99 -25.14
C GLN A 641 -16.07 -11.19 -24.65
N ARG A 642 -16.67 -11.05 -23.47
CA ARG A 642 -17.78 -11.92 -23.04
C ARG A 642 -19.09 -11.42 -23.63
#